data_AF-A0A2U9BSR6-F1
#
_entry.id   AF-A0A2U9BSR6-F1
#
_cell.length_a   1.000
_cell.length_b   1.000
_cell.length_c   1.000
_cell.angle_alpha   90.00
_cell.angle_beta   90.00
_cell.angle_gamma   90.00
#
_symmetry.space_group_name_H-M   'P 1'
#
loop_
_entity.id
_entity.type
_entity.pdbx_description
1 polymer ?
#
loop_
_entity_poly.entity_id
_entity_poly.type
_entity_poly.pdbx_seq_one_letter_code
_entity_poly.pdbx_strand_id
1 'polypeptide(L)'
;MESTRKERSLLYLLLFAICTASVCLCARRSNVRRSDRLSPPLDIQLDTINCTAFSVRWKMPRRHVSTITGYKVFYTEIKNGHPVGSASLMEVPLSLDMLTTGQFDGQASFDVDIGKLKVNSKYRVSVGAYGWAGEGRPSMPRDISTSSHDMCMPPSPPTQPVVMAVSDTELALSWQQGESEGSAPVLHFLVAYIRPEMDTEWTYIREPIETYSMVLKGLLPETEYQFVVRAVNVHGVSPPSHINNPVRTLGASDVGSGDYGQYITDSKNKDEDDFDIDDSDYDVFIEELRPFPGIGADNGKSQLRSRSGPPSGRNVVYRMNTIAPPNVTAPTVSATTSSVFPDFTDLIFSTASEPGTTLDTTTTAPPTTTSITLPSPTTTPTMSPWKGEVPRVYDLPCDDTVCPPDSFCLSDFESGGARCHCNLGRRGDTCSEVLSVSFPRFYGYSHMTFEPLKNSYQTFQITLEFKADSEDGLLLYCGENEHGRGDFTSLALVRGKLHYRFNCGTGAAQIVSESRIVVGQWHIVTVFRDGMSGWIRMDNDNPISGRSQGQYTKITFRSPLYVGGSPNAYWLVRATGTNRGFVGCIQSLSINNKATDIRPWPLGRALSGADIGECSDSVCDLVSCSNGGVCFANRADGYICLCPLGFRGSLCEESFTLSSPLFNETVFSYAVIPWPQSSQSYLSFTEFEMTFRPSMPDGMLLYSDDAGSGDYLAINLVDRYVEFRFDCGSGGAAIRSEEQISLDSWHELRVSRTAKSGILQVDSQRPVEGIAEGAFTQINCSSPLYIGGVAEYEKTKRTAGVIKPFTGIIQKLILNDRTIPVTTGSAGGVNVANSAHPCVESPCANGGTCRPKWDGYECDCSLGYDGRHCQKECGNYCLNTVTEAIEIPQFIGRSYLTYDNRDIVKRVSGSRTNLFMRFKSTAQDGLLLWRGDSPMRPNSDFLSMGLQDGALIFSYNLGSGVANIVVNGTFSDGKWHRVKAVRDGQSGKLTVDDYGAKTGRSPGKMRQLNINGPLYVGGMKEIALHTNRQYIGGLVGCVSHLTLSTDYHLALVEDAADGKNINTCSN
;
A
#
# COMPACT_ATOMS: atom_id res chain seq x y z
N MET A 1 -65.55 -13.30 59.94
CA MET A 1 -64.21 -12.82 59.55
C MET A 1 -63.24 -14.01 59.47
N GLU A 2 -63.06 -14.76 58.38
CA GLU A 2 -63.33 -14.49 56.95
C GLU A 2 -62.61 -13.21 56.49
N SER A 3 -61.49 -13.24 55.75
CA SER A 3 -61.41 -13.79 54.39
C SER A 3 -59.96 -14.07 53.93
N THR A 4 -59.12 -14.72 54.75
CA THR A 4 -57.65 -14.78 54.51
C THR A 4 -56.99 -16.13 54.82
N ARG A 5 -57.43 -17.25 54.23
CA ARG A 5 -56.68 -18.53 54.36
C ARG A 5 -56.76 -19.60 53.25
N LYS A 6 -57.40 -19.36 52.10
CA LYS A 6 -57.59 -20.42 51.06
C LYS A 6 -56.68 -20.34 49.83
N GLU A 7 -55.99 -19.23 49.57
CA GLU A 7 -55.29 -19.00 48.29
C GLU A 7 -53.79 -19.38 48.26
N ARG A 8 -53.16 -19.73 49.39
CA ARG A 8 -51.71 -20.04 49.43
C ARG A 8 -51.35 -21.54 49.46
N SER A 9 -52.34 -22.44 49.48
CA SER A 9 -52.07 -23.89 49.55
C SER A 9 -51.95 -24.59 48.19
N LEU A 10 -52.48 -24.01 47.09
CA LEU A 10 -52.39 -24.62 45.76
C LEU A 10 -51.06 -24.35 45.03
N LEU A 11 -50.32 -23.31 45.43
CA LEU A 11 -49.15 -22.85 44.66
C LEU A 11 -47.94 -23.79 44.75
N TYR A 12 -47.83 -24.60 45.81
CA TYR A 12 -46.69 -25.49 46.04
C TYR A 12 -46.84 -26.90 45.43
N LEU A 13 -48.06 -27.36 45.16
CA LEU A 13 -48.29 -28.70 44.58
C LEU A 13 -48.17 -28.73 43.04
N LEU A 14 -48.32 -27.57 42.38
CA LEU A 14 -48.18 -27.44 40.92
C LEU A 14 -46.72 -27.32 40.44
N LEU A 15 -45.77 -27.00 41.32
CA LEU A 15 -44.37 -26.74 40.97
C LEU A 15 -43.47 -27.99 40.87
N PHE A 16 -43.96 -29.17 41.25
CA PHE A 16 -43.14 -30.39 41.34
C PHE A 16 -43.56 -31.55 40.40
N ALA A 17 -44.67 -31.41 39.67
CA ALA A 17 -45.36 -32.53 39.01
C ALA A 17 -45.31 -32.55 37.47
N ILE A 18 -44.67 -31.57 36.81
CA ILE A 18 -44.67 -31.44 35.33
C ILE A 18 -43.22 -31.47 34.80
N CYS A 19 -42.44 -32.45 35.25
CA CYS A 19 -41.05 -32.68 34.80
C CYS A 19 -40.87 -34.01 34.02
N THR A 20 -41.97 -34.73 33.74
CA THR A 20 -41.95 -36.04 33.08
C THR A 20 -43.14 -36.23 32.12
N ALA A 21 -42.91 -37.04 31.07
CA ALA A 21 -43.89 -37.63 30.14
C ALA A 21 -44.62 -36.73 29.10
N SER A 22 -44.13 -36.83 27.85
CA SER A 22 -44.91 -37.27 26.67
C SER A 22 -45.91 -36.35 25.94
N VAL A 23 -45.40 -35.72 24.87
CA VAL A 23 -45.78 -35.98 23.44
C VAL A 23 -47.24 -35.81 22.94
N CYS A 24 -47.35 -35.02 21.86
CA CYS A 24 -48.39 -34.96 20.80
C CYS A 24 -49.70 -34.16 20.99
N LEU A 25 -49.84 -33.14 20.12
CA LEU A 25 -51.03 -32.77 19.31
C LEU A 25 -52.31 -32.26 20.03
N CYS A 26 -53.00 -31.21 19.56
CA CYS A 26 -52.65 -30.17 18.58
C CYS A 26 -53.58 -28.95 18.73
N ALA A 27 -53.03 -27.73 18.87
CA ALA A 27 -53.82 -26.49 18.86
C ALA A 27 -53.01 -25.33 18.26
N ARG A 28 -53.59 -24.57 17.31
CA ARG A 28 -52.87 -23.53 16.57
C ARG A 28 -52.79 -22.21 17.35
N ARG A 29 -51.57 -21.82 17.75
CA ARG A 29 -51.18 -20.39 17.86
C ARG A 29 -50.39 -19.96 16.62
N SER A 30 -50.37 -18.67 16.35
CA SER A 30 -49.82 -18.08 15.12
C SER A 30 -48.32 -18.31 14.96
N ASN A 31 -47.90 -18.73 13.76
CA ASN A 31 -46.49 -18.80 13.39
C ASN A 31 -45.89 -17.40 13.25
N VAL A 32 -45.14 -16.95 14.26
CA VAL A 32 -44.00 -16.07 14.00
C VAL A 32 -42.98 -16.91 13.24
N ARG A 33 -42.78 -16.63 11.95
CA ARG A 33 -41.87 -17.41 11.10
C ARG A 33 -40.42 -17.21 11.56
N ARG A 34 -39.86 -18.22 12.25
CA ARG A 34 -38.41 -18.48 12.18
C ARG A 34 -38.08 -18.81 10.73
N SER A 35 -37.50 -17.87 10.00
CA SER A 35 -37.12 -18.06 8.59
C SER A 35 -35.62 -17.84 8.34
N ASP A 36 -34.96 -17.06 9.18
CA ASP A 36 -33.68 -16.43 8.83
C ASP A 36 -32.52 -17.04 9.64
N ARG A 37 -32.22 -18.33 9.39
CA ARG A 37 -30.95 -18.97 9.77
C ARG A 37 -30.55 -20.00 8.74
N LEU A 38 -29.25 -20.09 8.48
CA LEU A 38 -28.66 -21.06 7.57
C LEU A 38 -28.71 -22.48 8.16
N SER A 39 -28.95 -23.45 7.28
CA SER A 39 -28.96 -24.87 7.61
C SER A 39 -27.51 -25.43 7.67
N PRO A 40 -27.26 -26.52 8.42
CA PRO A 40 -25.91 -27.09 8.52
C PRO A 40 -25.41 -27.63 7.18
N PRO A 41 -24.09 -27.57 6.91
CA PRO A 41 -23.47 -28.21 5.75
C PRO A 41 -23.71 -29.73 5.72
N LEU A 42 -23.72 -30.28 4.51
CA LEU A 42 -24.03 -31.68 4.22
C LEU A 42 -22.75 -32.48 3.93
N ASP A 43 -22.87 -33.80 3.88
CA ASP A 43 -21.84 -34.75 3.42
C ASP A 43 -20.44 -34.52 4.04
N ILE A 44 -20.38 -34.23 5.35
CA ILE A 44 -19.10 -34.05 6.06
C ILE A 44 -18.27 -35.34 5.97
N GLN A 45 -17.11 -35.26 5.32
CA GLN A 45 -16.08 -36.30 5.21
C GLN A 45 -14.78 -35.78 5.87
N LEU A 46 -14.00 -36.70 6.41
CA LEU A 46 -12.72 -36.43 7.08
C LEU A 46 -11.72 -37.49 6.60
N ASP A 47 -10.66 -37.10 5.91
CA ASP A 47 -9.64 -38.03 5.39
C ASP A 47 -8.26 -37.67 5.99
N THR A 48 -7.53 -38.65 6.51
CA THR A 48 -6.20 -38.38 7.11
C THR A 48 -5.16 -38.17 6.00
N ILE A 49 -4.39 -37.09 6.07
CA ILE A 49 -3.41 -36.72 5.03
C ILE A 49 -2.04 -37.31 5.37
N ASN A 50 -1.53 -37.04 6.57
CA ASN A 50 -0.22 -37.49 7.03
C ASN A 50 -0.12 -37.46 8.57
N CYS A 51 1.10 -37.56 9.10
CA CYS A 51 1.39 -37.53 10.53
C CYS A 51 0.96 -36.25 11.27
N THR A 52 0.77 -35.11 10.59
CA THR A 52 0.45 -33.80 11.23
C THR A 52 -0.74 -33.07 10.58
N ALA A 53 -1.51 -33.75 9.71
CA ALA A 53 -2.62 -33.13 8.99
C ALA A 53 -3.78 -34.09 8.64
N PHE A 54 -4.99 -33.54 8.61
CA PHE A 54 -6.18 -34.19 8.04
C PHE A 54 -7.00 -33.20 7.21
N SER A 55 -7.78 -33.70 6.23
CA SER A 55 -8.68 -32.89 5.43
C SER A 55 -10.10 -32.90 5.99
N VAL A 56 -10.87 -31.86 5.66
CA VAL A 56 -12.29 -31.72 6.00
C VAL A 56 -13.03 -31.35 4.73
N ARG A 57 -13.94 -32.21 4.26
CA ARG A 57 -14.78 -31.96 3.06
C ARG A 57 -16.25 -31.87 3.44
N TRP A 58 -17.01 -30.97 2.82
CA TRP A 58 -18.47 -30.84 2.98
C TRP A 58 -19.15 -30.34 1.70
N LYS A 59 -20.49 -30.36 1.68
CA LYS A 59 -21.31 -29.80 0.59
C LYS A 59 -22.27 -28.73 1.08
N MET A 60 -22.70 -27.87 0.16
CA MET A 60 -23.64 -26.78 0.43
C MET A 60 -24.99 -27.29 0.98
N PRO A 61 -25.61 -26.63 1.97
CA PRO A 61 -26.94 -26.99 2.45
C PRO A 61 -28.01 -26.82 1.37
N ARG A 62 -28.68 -27.91 0.97
CA ARG A 62 -29.71 -27.96 -0.11
C ARG A 62 -30.90 -27.01 0.05
N ARG A 63 -31.15 -26.45 1.24
CA ARG A 63 -32.20 -25.43 1.48
C ARG A 63 -31.72 -24.43 2.53
N HIS A 64 -31.23 -23.29 2.06
CA HIS A 64 -30.88 -22.12 2.86
C HIS A 64 -31.74 -20.92 2.40
N VAL A 65 -31.93 -19.93 3.29
CA VAL A 65 -32.94 -18.86 3.10
C VAL A 65 -32.30 -17.50 2.77
N SER A 66 -30.98 -17.43 2.75
CA SER A 66 -30.16 -16.27 2.36
C SER A 66 -28.80 -16.74 1.85
N THR A 67 -28.10 -15.89 1.12
CA THR A 67 -26.79 -16.19 0.52
C THR A 67 -25.75 -16.52 1.61
N ILE A 68 -25.18 -17.73 1.53
CA ILE A 68 -24.03 -18.16 2.32
C ILE A 68 -22.79 -17.42 1.79
N THR A 69 -22.01 -16.79 2.67
CA THR A 69 -20.76 -16.08 2.33
C THR A 69 -19.52 -16.82 2.84
N GLY A 70 -19.69 -17.89 3.61
CA GLY A 70 -18.58 -18.70 4.10
C GLY A 70 -19.00 -19.84 5.02
N TYR A 71 -18.00 -20.59 5.47
CA TYR A 71 -18.13 -21.68 6.42
C TYR A 71 -17.16 -21.51 7.60
N LYS A 72 -17.47 -22.14 8.73
CA LYS A 72 -16.66 -22.14 9.95
C LYS A 72 -16.39 -23.57 10.37
N VAL A 73 -15.13 -24.00 10.28
CA VAL A 73 -14.68 -25.33 10.71
C VAL A 73 -14.17 -25.23 12.13
N PHE A 74 -14.84 -25.92 13.05
CA PHE A 74 -14.46 -26.01 14.46
C PHE A 74 -13.75 -27.35 14.69
N TYR A 75 -12.56 -27.33 15.28
CA TYR A 75 -11.81 -28.55 15.60
C TYR A 75 -11.18 -28.51 17.01
N THR A 76 -10.98 -29.67 17.63
CA THR A 76 -10.40 -29.77 18.98
C THR A 76 -9.69 -31.09 19.18
N GLU A 77 -8.52 -31.10 19.84
CA GLU A 77 -7.83 -32.32 20.25
C GLU A 77 -8.69 -33.10 21.26
N ILE A 78 -8.75 -34.43 21.12
CA ILE A 78 -9.46 -35.33 22.03
C ILE A 78 -8.44 -36.15 22.82
N LYS A 79 -8.51 -36.09 24.16
CA LYS A 79 -7.84 -37.05 25.03
C LYS A 79 -8.86 -37.76 25.90
N ASN A 80 -8.73 -39.09 25.99
CA ASN A 80 -9.62 -39.95 26.78
C ASN A 80 -11.13 -39.71 26.51
N GLY A 81 -11.50 -39.38 25.27
CA GLY A 81 -12.87 -39.11 24.83
C GLY A 81 -13.36 -37.66 24.99
N HIS A 82 -12.63 -36.83 25.75
CA HIS A 82 -13.00 -35.44 26.04
C HIS A 82 -12.18 -34.43 25.20
N PRO A 83 -12.77 -33.29 24.79
CA PRO A 83 -12.01 -32.21 24.16
C PRO A 83 -11.00 -31.59 25.11
N VAL A 84 -9.80 -31.26 24.62
CA VAL A 84 -8.73 -30.60 25.37
C VAL A 84 -8.62 -29.15 24.92
N GLY A 85 -9.06 -28.23 25.78
CA GLY A 85 -9.08 -26.79 25.52
C GLY A 85 -10.29 -26.32 24.71
N SER A 86 -10.27 -25.03 24.37
CA SER A 86 -11.27 -24.41 23.48
C SER A 86 -11.16 -24.95 22.06
N ALA A 87 -12.28 -25.00 21.34
CA ALA A 87 -12.26 -25.40 19.94
C ALA A 87 -11.56 -24.34 19.08
N SER A 88 -10.54 -24.77 18.33
CA SER A 88 -9.93 -23.97 17.28
C SER A 88 -10.93 -23.73 16.15
N LEU A 89 -10.99 -22.49 15.68
CA LEU A 89 -11.87 -22.07 14.59
C LEU A 89 -11.02 -21.73 13.36
N MET A 90 -11.38 -22.31 12.22
CA MET A 90 -10.90 -21.91 10.90
C MET A 90 -12.08 -21.38 10.09
N GLU A 91 -12.01 -20.13 9.65
CA GLU A 91 -13.02 -19.54 8.75
C GLU A 91 -12.64 -19.78 7.30
N VAL A 92 -13.63 -20.14 6.48
CA VAL A 92 -13.50 -20.47 5.06
C VAL A 92 -14.49 -19.60 4.29
N PRO A 93 -14.17 -18.34 4.00
CA PRO A 93 -15.02 -17.45 3.21
C PRO A 93 -15.15 -17.96 1.75
N LEU A 94 -16.25 -17.61 1.10
CA LEU A 94 -16.47 -17.84 -0.32
C LEU A 94 -16.08 -16.59 -1.11
N SER A 95 -15.36 -16.75 -2.23
CA SER A 95 -15.00 -15.63 -3.10
C SER A 95 -16.22 -15.09 -3.86
N LEU A 96 -16.09 -13.88 -4.42
CA LEU A 96 -17.18 -13.24 -5.16
C LEU A 96 -17.61 -14.06 -6.39
N ASP A 97 -16.67 -14.76 -7.04
CA ASP A 97 -16.93 -15.66 -8.18
C ASP A 97 -17.76 -16.89 -7.80
N MET A 98 -17.61 -17.38 -6.56
CA MET A 98 -18.43 -18.48 -6.03
C MET A 98 -19.87 -18.05 -5.70
N LEU A 99 -20.17 -16.75 -5.71
CA LEU A 99 -21.49 -16.19 -5.39
C LEU A 99 -22.30 -15.80 -6.64
N THR A 100 -21.65 -15.62 -7.80
CA THR A 100 -22.30 -15.24 -9.06
C THR A 100 -22.84 -16.45 -9.85
N THR A 101 -22.30 -17.65 -9.62
CA THR A 101 -22.73 -18.90 -10.25
C THR A 101 -23.97 -19.49 -9.55
N GLY A 102 -25.11 -18.82 -9.73
CA GLY A 102 -26.36 -19.03 -8.99
C GLY A 102 -27.14 -20.34 -9.24
N GLN A 103 -26.50 -21.52 -9.22
CA GLN A 103 -27.21 -22.81 -9.21
C GLN A 103 -26.35 -24.00 -8.68
N PHE A 104 -26.24 -24.15 -7.35
CA PHE A 104 -25.61 -25.31 -6.72
C PHE A 104 -26.57 -26.05 -5.77
N ASP A 105 -27.35 -27.00 -6.31
CA ASP A 105 -28.39 -27.74 -5.57
C ASP A 105 -27.82 -28.89 -4.69
N GLY A 106 -26.92 -28.52 -3.78
CA GLY A 106 -26.18 -29.43 -2.89
C GLY A 106 -25.11 -30.27 -3.59
N GLN A 107 -24.65 -29.84 -4.77
CA GLN A 107 -23.72 -30.61 -5.62
C GLN A 107 -22.25 -30.15 -5.50
N ALA A 108 -22.01 -28.87 -5.19
CA ALA A 108 -20.66 -28.34 -4.93
C ALA A 108 -20.12 -28.87 -3.59
N SER A 109 -18.88 -29.37 -3.62
CA SER A 109 -18.10 -29.78 -2.45
C SER A 109 -16.90 -28.85 -2.23
N PHE A 110 -16.72 -28.45 -0.97
CA PHE A 110 -15.60 -27.66 -0.49
C PHE A 110 -14.72 -28.56 0.38
N ASP A 111 -13.39 -28.46 0.26
CA ASP A 111 -12.48 -29.07 1.23
C ASP A 111 -11.33 -28.15 1.67
N VAL A 112 -10.83 -28.41 2.88
CA VAL A 112 -9.73 -27.69 3.52
C VAL A 112 -8.84 -28.66 4.30
N ASP A 113 -7.53 -28.48 4.19
CA ASP A 113 -6.52 -29.28 4.88
C ASP A 113 -6.10 -28.59 6.19
N ILE A 114 -6.31 -29.25 7.33
CA ILE A 114 -5.92 -28.76 8.66
C ILE A 114 -4.58 -29.40 9.05
N GLY A 115 -3.51 -28.61 8.99
CA GLY A 115 -2.13 -29.03 9.32
C GLY A 115 -1.58 -28.48 10.64
N LYS A 116 -0.29 -28.72 10.89
CA LYS A 116 0.43 -28.40 12.15
C LYS A 116 -0.18 -29.07 13.39
N LEU A 117 -0.86 -30.20 13.21
CA LEU A 117 -1.46 -30.98 14.27
C LEU A 117 -0.42 -31.88 14.95
N LYS A 118 -0.72 -32.33 16.17
CA LYS A 118 0.15 -33.25 16.93
C LYS A 118 0.13 -34.63 16.28
N VAL A 119 1.29 -35.29 16.22
CA VAL A 119 1.42 -36.63 15.65
C VAL A 119 0.62 -37.66 16.44
N ASN A 120 0.09 -38.67 15.74
CA ASN A 120 -0.72 -39.77 16.30
C ASN A 120 -1.83 -39.31 17.27
N SER A 121 -2.43 -38.13 17.00
CA SER A 121 -3.40 -37.50 17.89
C SER A 121 -4.80 -37.47 17.27
N LYS A 122 -5.81 -37.63 18.12
CA LYS A 122 -7.22 -37.68 17.73
C LYS A 122 -7.87 -36.30 17.88
N TYR A 123 -8.73 -35.94 16.94
CA TYR A 123 -9.42 -34.66 16.86
C TYR A 123 -10.92 -34.83 16.62
N ARG A 124 -11.73 -33.89 17.12
CA ARG A 124 -13.16 -33.74 16.85
C ARG A 124 -13.37 -32.54 15.94
N VAL A 125 -14.23 -32.65 14.93
CA VAL A 125 -14.45 -31.64 13.88
C VAL A 125 -15.95 -31.44 13.61
N SER A 126 -16.40 -30.20 13.42
CA SER A 126 -17.72 -29.84 12.88
C SER A 126 -17.66 -28.60 11.99
N VAL A 127 -18.65 -28.41 11.10
CA VAL A 127 -18.67 -27.28 10.15
C VAL A 127 -20.00 -26.52 10.23
N GLY A 128 -19.96 -25.21 10.40
CA GLY A 128 -21.12 -24.30 10.26
C GLY A 128 -21.07 -23.47 8.98
N ALA A 129 -22.18 -22.89 8.58
CA ALA A 129 -22.28 -21.93 7.47
C ALA A 129 -22.64 -20.53 8.00
N TYR A 130 -22.12 -19.47 7.39
CA TYR A 130 -22.49 -18.09 7.69
C TYR A 130 -22.78 -17.29 6.41
N GLY A 131 -23.52 -16.19 6.55
CA GLY A 131 -24.01 -15.41 5.42
C GLY A 131 -24.78 -14.18 5.85
N TRP A 132 -25.49 -13.54 4.91
CA TRP A 132 -26.15 -12.25 5.13
C TRP A 132 -27.31 -12.26 6.16
N ALA A 133 -27.81 -13.44 6.56
CA ALA A 133 -28.74 -13.60 7.69
C ALA A 133 -28.08 -14.05 9.00
N GLY A 134 -26.75 -13.95 9.10
CA GLY A 134 -25.96 -14.40 10.25
C GLY A 134 -25.62 -15.88 10.23
N GLU A 135 -25.19 -16.41 11.38
CA GLU A 135 -24.64 -17.75 11.49
C GLU A 135 -25.69 -18.87 11.56
N GLY A 136 -25.49 -19.90 10.76
CA GLY A 136 -26.19 -21.17 10.81
C GLY A 136 -25.70 -22.07 11.96
N ARG A 137 -26.39 -23.20 12.14
CA ARG A 137 -25.96 -24.21 13.13
C ARG A 137 -24.81 -25.06 12.56
N PRO A 138 -23.77 -25.39 13.34
CA PRO A 138 -22.77 -26.38 12.95
C PRO A 138 -23.37 -27.76 12.69
N SER A 139 -22.65 -28.56 11.91
CA SER A 139 -22.92 -29.97 11.64
C SER A 139 -22.82 -30.81 12.92
N MET A 140 -23.33 -32.05 12.85
CA MET A 140 -22.96 -33.05 13.84
C MET A 140 -21.42 -33.22 13.85
N PRO A 141 -20.78 -33.30 15.02
CA PRO A 141 -19.34 -33.48 15.10
C PRO A 141 -18.92 -34.89 14.68
N ARG A 142 -17.74 -35.00 14.08
CA ARG A 142 -17.08 -36.25 13.68
C ARG A 142 -15.67 -36.31 14.25
N ASP A 143 -15.15 -37.52 14.40
CA ASP A 143 -13.83 -37.78 14.97
C ASP A 143 -12.86 -38.29 13.89
N ILE A 144 -11.60 -37.87 13.94
CA ILE A 144 -10.49 -38.33 13.05
C ILE A 144 -9.16 -38.39 13.83
N SER A 145 -8.17 -39.15 13.34
CA SER A 145 -6.79 -39.14 13.86
C SER A 145 -5.78 -38.81 12.76
N THR A 146 -4.68 -38.15 13.11
CA THR A 146 -3.48 -38.03 12.26
C THR A 146 -2.74 -39.38 12.17
N SER A 147 -1.96 -39.61 11.11
CA SER A 147 -1.22 -40.87 10.91
C SER A 147 -0.10 -41.09 11.94
N SER A 148 0.49 -42.29 11.92
CA SER A 148 1.74 -42.60 12.62
C SER A 148 2.94 -41.83 12.03
N HIS A 149 4.08 -41.93 12.70
CA HIS A 149 5.29 -41.16 12.39
C HIS A 149 5.97 -41.57 11.06
N ASP A 150 5.74 -42.80 10.63
CA ASP A 150 6.51 -43.51 9.59
C ASP A 150 6.33 -42.95 8.17
N MET A 151 5.36 -42.06 7.96
CA MET A 151 5.09 -41.36 6.68
C MET A 151 5.72 -39.98 6.56
N CYS A 152 6.58 -39.56 7.50
CA CYS A 152 7.10 -38.19 7.61
C CYS A 152 8.60 -38.13 7.93
N MET A 153 9.40 -39.04 7.37
CA MET A 153 10.82 -39.16 7.71
C MET A 153 11.69 -38.17 6.90
N PRO A 154 12.56 -37.37 7.57
CA PRO A 154 13.66 -36.67 6.90
C PRO A 154 14.73 -37.68 6.42
N PRO A 155 15.74 -37.25 5.65
CA PRO A 155 16.77 -38.16 5.17
C PRO A 155 17.65 -38.70 6.29
N SER A 156 18.24 -39.86 6.05
CA SER A 156 19.39 -40.35 6.83
C SER A 156 20.62 -39.44 6.63
N PRO A 157 21.61 -39.48 7.55
CA PRO A 157 22.84 -38.70 7.41
C PRO A 157 23.61 -39.08 6.13
N PRO A 158 24.18 -38.11 5.40
CA PRO A 158 25.19 -38.38 4.37
C PRO A 158 26.38 -39.15 4.92
N THR A 159 27.17 -39.76 4.03
CA THR A 159 28.44 -40.38 4.44
C THR A 159 29.39 -39.34 5.04
N GLN A 160 30.38 -39.80 5.82
CA GLN A 160 31.52 -38.97 6.20
C GLN A 160 32.13 -38.30 4.95
N PRO A 161 32.39 -36.99 4.96
CA PRO A 161 32.98 -36.33 3.80
C PRO A 161 34.45 -36.75 3.64
N VAL A 162 34.83 -37.12 2.42
CA VAL A 162 36.22 -37.29 2.01
C VAL A 162 36.74 -35.92 1.60
N VAL A 163 37.81 -35.47 2.27
CA VAL A 163 38.37 -34.12 2.13
C VAL A 163 39.85 -34.21 1.79
N MET A 164 40.32 -33.37 0.87
CA MET A 164 41.73 -33.32 0.46
C MET A 164 42.17 -31.88 0.18
N ALA A 165 43.44 -31.57 0.44
CA ALA A 165 44.01 -30.27 0.11
C ALA A 165 44.30 -30.16 -1.39
N VAL A 166 43.91 -29.01 -1.97
CA VAL A 166 44.13 -28.64 -3.37
C VAL A 166 45.19 -27.55 -3.48
N SER A 167 45.19 -26.60 -2.53
CA SER A 167 46.22 -25.57 -2.40
C SER A 167 46.44 -25.19 -0.92
N ASP A 168 47.12 -24.06 -0.70
CA ASP A 168 47.20 -23.38 0.60
C ASP A 168 45.88 -22.74 1.05
N THR A 169 44.93 -22.57 0.14
CA THR A 169 43.69 -21.80 0.32
C THR A 169 42.44 -22.57 -0.11
N GLU A 170 42.58 -23.82 -0.59
CA GLU A 170 41.51 -24.64 -1.14
C GLU A 170 41.52 -26.09 -0.65
N LEU A 171 40.35 -26.59 -0.23
CA LEU A 171 40.09 -28.00 0.07
C LEU A 171 38.97 -28.53 -0.85
N ALA A 172 39.16 -29.69 -1.48
CA ALA A 172 38.10 -30.40 -2.19
C ALA A 172 37.38 -31.38 -1.26
N LEU A 173 36.06 -31.47 -1.39
CA LEU A 173 35.16 -32.29 -0.58
C LEU A 173 34.28 -33.17 -1.46
N SER A 174 34.02 -34.40 -1.02
CA SER A 174 33.01 -35.27 -1.61
C SER A 174 32.33 -36.17 -0.56
N TRP A 175 31.06 -36.48 -0.77
CA TRP A 175 30.25 -37.36 0.08
C TRP A 175 29.28 -38.17 -0.80
N GLN A 176 28.54 -39.09 -0.21
CA GLN A 176 27.43 -39.80 -0.85
C GLN A 176 26.16 -39.68 0.00
N GLN A 177 25.02 -40.00 -0.62
CA GLN A 177 23.73 -40.06 0.06
C GLN A 177 23.76 -41.13 1.16
N GLY A 178 22.99 -40.92 2.24
CA GLY A 178 22.81 -41.93 3.29
C GLY A 178 21.92 -43.11 2.86
N GLU A 179 21.80 -44.12 3.70
CA GLU A 179 21.06 -45.38 3.45
C GLU A 179 19.56 -45.20 3.08
N SER A 180 18.98 -44.03 3.36
CA SER A 180 17.59 -43.68 3.04
C SER A 180 17.39 -42.19 2.82
N GLU A 181 16.59 -41.82 1.81
CA GLU A 181 16.08 -40.45 1.63
C GLU A 181 14.97 -40.08 2.63
N GLY A 182 14.51 -41.02 3.45
CA GLY A 182 13.32 -40.84 4.30
C GLY A 182 12.05 -41.07 3.51
N SER A 183 11.06 -40.17 3.64
CA SER A 183 9.76 -40.27 2.96
C SER A 183 9.65 -39.46 1.65
N ALA A 184 10.70 -38.72 1.27
CA ALA A 184 10.74 -37.89 0.06
C ALA A 184 12.20 -37.65 -0.39
N PRO A 185 12.46 -37.43 -1.70
CA PRO A 185 13.83 -37.30 -2.22
C PRO A 185 14.59 -36.10 -1.64
N VAL A 186 15.91 -36.23 -1.58
CA VAL A 186 16.80 -35.15 -1.14
C VAL A 186 16.80 -34.01 -2.17
N LEU A 187 16.66 -32.77 -1.67
CA LEU A 187 16.62 -31.54 -2.47
C LEU A 187 18.00 -30.91 -2.59
N HIS A 188 18.73 -30.84 -1.47
CA HIS A 188 20.09 -30.30 -1.39
C HIS A 188 20.78 -30.79 -0.10
N PHE A 189 22.07 -30.48 -0.01
CA PHE A 189 22.89 -30.66 1.18
C PHE A 189 23.16 -29.32 1.87
N LEU A 190 23.53 -29.40 3.15
CA LEU A 190 24.07 -28.32 3.96
C LEU A 190 25.43 -28.77 4.49
N VAL A 191 26.49 -28.04 4.15
CA VAL A 191 27.86 -28.30 4.61
C VAL A 191 28.21 -27.31 5.72
N ALA A 192 28.87 -27.78 6.76
CA ALA A 192 29.46 -26.93 7.79
C ALA A 192 30.90 -27.34 8.08
N TYR A 193 31.73 -26.39 8.46
CA TYR A 193 33.13 -26.59 8.83
C TYR A 193 33.45 -26.05 10.22
N ILE A 194 34.56 -26.51 10.79
CA ILE A 194 35.15 -26.02 12.03
C ILE A 194 36.68 -26.11 11.93
N ARG A 195 37.41 -25.13 12.46
CA ARG A 195 38.86 -25.23 12.68
C ARG A 195 39.08 -25.71 14.12
N PRO A 196 39.39 -26.99 14.39
CA PRO A 196 39.38 -27.55 15.74
C PRO A 196 40.38 -26.90 16.73
N GLU A 197 41.36 -26.15 16.23
CA GLU A 197 42.32 -25.39 17.05
C GLU A 197 41.89 -23.94 17.34
N MET A 198 40.86 -23.40 16.66
CA MET A 198 40.48 -21.97 16.74
C MET A 198 38.97 -21.69 16.92
N ASP A 199 38.10 -22.61 16.53
CA ASP A 199 36.65 -22.42 16.56
C ASP A 199 35.98 -23.32 17.61
N THR A 200 35.04 -22.77 18.39
CA THR A 200 34.20 -23.54 19.32
C THR A 200 32.84 -23.94 18.74
N GLU A 201 32.47 -23.42 17.57
CA GLU A 201 31.18 -23.64 16.91
C GLU A 201 31.33 -23.93 15.41
N TRP A 202 30.33 -24.57 14.82
CA TRP A 202 30.32 -24.97 13.41
C TRP A 202 29.87 -23.83 12.49
N THR A 203 30.72 -23.43 11.56
CA THR A 203 30.41 -22.45 10.52
C THR A 203 29.71 -23.12 9.35
N TYR A 204 28.45 -22.75 9.08
CA TYR A 204 27.67 -23.27 7.96
C TYR A 204 27.94 -22.51 6.67
N ILE A 205 28.11 -23.24 5.56
CA ILE A 205 28.12 -22.66 4.21
C ILE A 205 26.69 -22.19 3.89
N ARG A 206 26.56 -20.95 3.38
CA ARG A 206 25.25 -20.29 3.20
C ARG A 206 24.48 -20.77 1.98
N GLU A 207 25.18 -21.34 1.00
CA GLU A 207 24.62 -21.81 -0.27
C GLU A 207 24.19 -23.29 -0.16
N PRO A 208 22.97 -23.64 -0.58
CA PRO A 208 22.51 -25.03 -0.62
C PRO A 208 23.24 -25.79 -1.74
N ILE A 209 23.92 -26.88 -1.39
CA ILE A 209 24.72 -27.65 -2.36
C ILE A 209 23.84 -28.74 -2.98
N GLU A 210 23.54 -28.64 -4.27
CA GLU A 210 22.74 -29.65 -5.00
C GLU A 210 23.60 -30.86 -5.49
N THR A 211 24.93 -30.76 -5.38
CA THR A 211 25.91 -31.78 -5.80
C THR A 211 26.39 -32.68 -4.65
N TYR A 212 27.11 -33.75 -5.00
CA TYR A 212 27.78 -34.68 -4.06
C TYR A 212 29.24 -34.32 -3.76
N SER A 213 29.73 -33.22 -4.33
CA SER A 213 31.09 -32.72 -4.20
C SER A 213 31.15 -31.21 -4.39
N MET A 214 32.19 -30.58 -3.83
CA MET A 214 32.48 -29.16 -3.98
C MET A 214 33.98 -28.88 -3.73
N VAL A 215 34.47 -27.71 -4.14
CA VAL A 215 35.74 -27.16 -3.68
C VAL A 215 35.46 -25.95 -2.80
N LEU A 216 35.94 -25.95 -1.56
CA LEU A 216 35.86 -24.80 -0.67
C LEU A 216 37.15 -23.99 -0.77
N LYS A 217 37.02 -22.76 -1.29
CA LYS A 217 38.10 -21.80 -1.51
C LYS A 217 38.14 -20.73 -0.42
N GLY A 218 39.23 -19.98 -0.33
CA GLY A 218 39.40 -18.87 0.63
C GLY A 218 39.70 -19.31 2.06
N LEU A 219 40.25 -20.50 2.23
CA LEU A 219 40.67 -21.05 3.52
C LEU A 219 42.02 -20.45 3.97
N LEU A 220 42.35 -20.60 5.25
CA LEU A 220 43.64 -20.16 5.79
C LEU A 220 44.72 -21.21 5.48
N PRO A 221 45.93 -20.82 5.03
CA PRO A 221 47.09 -21.71 4.92
C PRO A 221 47.50 -22.35 6.25
N GLU A 222 48.16 -23.50 6.19
CA GLU A 222 48.66 -24.29 7.33
C GLU A 222 47.62 -24.62 8.42
N THR A 223 46.32 -24.46 8.12
CA THR A 223 45.23 -24.53 9.10
C THR A 223 44.44 -25.82 8.92
N GLU A 224 44.13 -26.49 10.03
CA GLU A 224 43.30 -27.70 10.03
C GLU A 224 41.81 -27.38 9.99
N TYR A 225 41.07 -28.14 9.17
CA TYR A 225 39.63 -28.06 9.01
C TYR A 225 38.96 -29.43 9.14
N GLN A 226 37.81 -29.45 9.79
CA GLN A 226 36.89 -30.58 9.84
C GLN A 226 35.50 -30.16 9.33
N PHE A 227 34.75 -31.11 8.79
CA PHE A 227 33.49 -30.89 8.07
C PHE A 227 32.40 -31.88 8.48
N VAL A 228 31.16 -31.43 8.40
CA VAL A 228 29.95 -32.27 8.44
C VAL A 228 28.99 -31.87 7.33
N VAL A 229 28.23 -32.85 6.84
CA VAL A 229 27.22 -32.67 5.79
C VAL A 229 25.86 -33.15 6.30
N ARG A 230 24.79 -32.46 5.92
CA ARG A 230 23.39 -32.83 6.19
C ARG A 230 22.60 -32.85 4.90
N ALA A 231 21.72 -33.83 4.73
CA ALA A 231 20.77 -33.89 3.62
C ALA A 231 19.43 -33.23 4.01
N VAL A 232 18.73 -32.63 3.05
CA VAL A 232 17.44 -31.96 3.27
C VAL A 232 16.39 -32.49 2.31
N ASN A 233 15.22 -32.89 2.81
CA ASN A 233 14.03 -33.16 1.99
C ASN A 233 12.84 -32.29 2.46
N VAL A 234 11.67 -32.42 1.81
CA VAL A 234 10.45 -31.66 2.16
C VAL A 234 9.86 -31.97 3.55
N HIS A 235 10.41 -32.95 4.29
CA HIS A 235 10.02 -33.32 5.65
C HIS A 235 11.03 -32.88 6.72
N GLY A 236 12.29 -32.59 6.34
CA GLY A 236 13.27 -31.99 7.26
C GLY A 236 14.74 -32.20 6.86
N VAL A 237 15.61 -31.79 7.78
CA VAL A 237 17.07 -31.91 7.69
C VAL A 237 17.52 -33.17 8.44
N SER A 238 18.49 -33.90 7.88
CA SER A 238 19.09 -35.08 8.51
C SER A 238 19.87 -34.73 9.79
N PRO A 239 20.18 -35.72 10.65
CA PRO A 239 21.34 -35.63 11.53
C PRO A 239 22.63 -35.43 10.68
N PRO A 240 23.68 -34.81 11.24
CA PRO A 240 24.93 -34.62 10.51
C PRO A 240 25.61 -35.96 10.21
N SER A 241 26.37 -35.98 9.10
CA SER A 241 27.36 -37.02 8.82
C SER A 241 28.36 -37.15 9.97
N HIS A 242 29.09 -38.27 10.00
CA HIS A 242 30.32 -38.31 10.81
C HIS A 242 31.30 -37.22 10.35
N ILE A 243 32.00 -36.63 11.32
CA ILE A 243 33.03 -35.61 11.10
C ILE A 243 34.25 -36.28 10.46
N ASN A 244 34.90 -35.69 9.45
CA ASN A 244 36.16 -36.21 8.90
C ASN A 244 37.35 -36.00 9.85
N ASN A 245 38.41 -36.79 9.67
CA ASN A 245 39.71 -36.50 10.29
C ASN A 245 40.19 -35.09 9.87
N PRO A 246 40.81 -34.28 10.75
CA PRO A 246 41.30 -32.96 10.38
C PRO A 246 42.19 -33.01 9.13
N VAL A 247 41.90 -32.11 8.17
CA VAL A 247 42.73 -31.93 6.97
C VAL A 247 43.32 -30.54 7.00
N ARG A 248 44.64 -30.47 6.89
CA ARG A 248 45.40 -29.22 6.84
C ARG A 248 45.52 -28.73 5.39
N THR A 249 45.32 -27.44 5.17
CA THR A 249 45.68 -26.76 3.92
C THR A 249 47.21 -26.76 3.71
N LEU A 250 47.68 -26.63 2.47
CA LEU A 250 49.11 -26.69 2.18
C LEU A 250 49.87 -25.43 2.67
N GLY A 251 51.19 -25.55 2.79
CA GLY A 251 52.08 -24.43 3.04
C GLY A 251 52.43 -23.66 1.76
N ALA A 252 52.56 -22.33 1.85
CA ALA A 252 52.91 -21.47 0.71
C ALA A 252 54.32 -21.74 0.10
N SER A 253 55.16 -22.52 0.78
CA SER A 253 56.43 -23.03 0.25
C SER A 253 56.28 -24.27 -0.65
N ASP A 254 55.21 -25.05 -0.44
CA ASP A 254 55.15 -26.45 -0.88
C ASP A 254 54.50 -26.58 -2.26
N VAL A 255 53.84 -25.50 -2.72
CA VAL A 255 53.43 -25.27 -4.11
C VAL A 255 54.63 -25.22 -5.08
N GLY A 256 55.86 -25.13 -4.57
CA GLY A 256 57.11 -24.96 -5.34
C GLY A 256 57.81 -26.22 -5.85
N SER A 257 57.28 -27.44 -5.63
CA SER A 257 57.93 -28.69 -6.04
C SER A 257 56.99 -29.60 -6.84
N GLY A 258 57.01 -29.48 -8.16
CA GLY A 258 56.01 -30.10 -9.03
C GLY A 258 56.22 -31.58 -9.40
N ASP A 259 55.10 -32.31 -9.50
CA ASP A 259 54.87 -33.31 -10.53
C ASP A 259 53.39 -33.21 -10.97
N TYR A 260 53.13 -32.58 -12.12
CA TYR A 260 51.76 -32.30 -12.57
C TYR A 260 51.14 -33.54 -13.22
N GLY A 261 50.46 -34.34 -12.40
CA GLY A 261 49.59 -35.42 -12.85
C GLY A 261 48.52 -34.92 -13.83
N GLN A 262 48.70 -35.26 -15.11
CA GLN A 262 47.95 -34.69 -16.23
C GLN A 262 46.47 -35.13 -16.24
N TYR A 263 45.55 -34.22 -15.91
CA TYR A 263 44.12 -34.38 -16.17
C TYR A 263 43.74 -33.73 -17.51
N ILE A 264 43.08 -34.49 -18.38
CA ILE A 264 42.86 -34.13 -19.79
C ILE A 264 41.48 -33.48 -19.98
N THR A 265 41.47 -32.18 -20.26
CA THR A 265 40.31 -31.42 -20.76
C THR A 265 40.31 -31.39 -22.29
N ASP A 266 39.78 -32.43 -22.94
CA ASP A 266 39.76 -32.54 -24.42
C ASP A 266 38.70 -31.61 -25.05
N SER A 267 39.15 -30.43 -25.49
CA SER A 267 38.31 -29.36 -26.04
C SER A 267 38.88 -28.80 -27.35
N LYS A 268 38.72 -29.57 -28.44
CA LYS A 268 38.96 -29.05 -29.79
C LYS A 268 37.84 -28.12 -30.23
N ASN A 269 38.13 -26.82 -30.31
CA ASN A 269 38.31 -26.14 -31.60
C ASN A 269 38.81 -24.69 -31.42
N LYS A 270 39.38 -24.14 -32.50
CA LYS A 270 39.75 -22.73 -32.67
C LYS A 270 38.47 -21.85 -32.73
N ASP A 271 38.48 -20.53 -32.51
CA ASP A 271 39.28 -19.51 -33.18
C ASP A 271 39.77 -18.36 -32.26
N GLU A 272 40.49 -17.41 -32.85
CA GLU A 272 41.33 -16.40 -32.19
C GLU A 272 40.56 -15.10 -31.90
N ASP A 273 40.72 -14.53 -30.70
CA ASP A 273 40.77 -13.07 -30.47
C ASP A 273 41.41 -12.78 -29.08
N ASP A 274 42.05 -11.62 -28.95
CA ASP A 274 43.02 -11.30 -27.88
C ASP A 274 42.42 -10.40 -26.78
N PHE A 275 42.42 -10.88 -25.53
CA PHE A 275 42.07 -10.10 -24.33
C PHE A 275 42.76 -10.67 -23.08
N ASP A 276 43.52 -9.82 -22.36
CA ASP A 276 44.08 -10.15 -21.05
C ASP A 276 42.98 -10.46 -20.02
N ILE A 277 43.07 -11.63 -19.37
CA ILE A 277 42.14 -12.04 -18.30
C ILE A 277 42.66 -11.54 -16.94
N ASP A 278 41.83 -10.74 -16.24
CA ASP A 278 42.12 -10.17 -14.92
C ASP A 278 41.61 -11.14 -13.83
N ASP A 279 42.47 -12.07 -13.37
CA ASP A 279 42.17 -13.10 -12.36
C ASP A 279 41.79 -12.50 -10.99
N SER A 280 40.54 -12.08 -10.81
CA SER A 280 40.05 -11.59 -9.50
C SER A 280 38.58 -11.85 -9.14
N ASP A 281 37.84 -12.63 -9.93
CA ASP A 281 36.49 -13.12 -9.56
C ASP A 281 36.57 -14.27 -8.55
N TYR A 282 36.45 -13.94 -7.26
CA TYR A 282 36.28 -14.92 -6.17
C TYR A 282 34.82 -15.39 -6.05
N ASP A 283 34.28 -15.93 -7.15
CA ASP A 283 33.04 -16.70 -7.12
C ASP A 283 33.29 -18.13 -6.60
N VAL A 284 32.27 -18.73 -5.97
CA VAL A 284 32.31 -20.13 -5.50
C VAL A 284 32.06 -21.06 -6.71
N PHE A 285 33.11 -21.31 -7.48
CA PHE A 285 33.06 -22.22 -8.63
C PHE A 285 32.82 -23.67 -8.18
N ILE A 286 31.57 -24.15 -8.36
CA ILE A 286 31.21 -25.56 -8.23
C ILE A 286 31.56 -26.28 -9.54
N GLU A 287 32.76 -26.89 -9.60
CA GLU A 287 33.18 -27.72 -10.74
C GLU A 287 32.89 -29.21 -10.47
N GLU A 288 32.30 -29.90 -11.44
CA GLU A 288 31.86 -31.31 -11.30
C GLU A 288 33.05 -32.29 -11.44
N LEU A 289 33.77 -32.48 -10.34
CA LEU A 289 34.80 -33.52 -10.25
C LEU A 289 34.18 -34.92 -10.45
N ARG A 290 34.67 -35.66 -11.45
CA ARG A 290 34.30 -37.07 -11.67
C ARG A 290 34.73 -37.93 -10.47
N PRO A 291 34.00 -39.04 -10.17
CA PRO A 291 34.35 -39.90 -9.05
C PRO A 291 35.78 -40.43 -9.10
N PHE A 292 36.45 -40.45 -7.94
CA PHE A 292 37.77 -41.06 -7.80
C PHE A 292 37.72 -42.56 -8.17
N PRO A 293 38.73 -43.10 -8.87
CA PRO A 293 38.72 -44.48 -9.34
C PRO A 293 38.97 -45.47 -8.18
N GLY A 294 37.91 -45.88 -7.45
CA GLY A 294 38.08 -46.63 -6.21
C GLY A 294 36.94 -47.54 -5.69
N ILE A 295 35.71 -47.44 -6.19
CA ILE A 295 34.61 -48.42 -5.94
C ILE A 295 33.83 -48.57 -7.26
N GLY A 296 33.32 -49.77 -7.58
CA GLY A 296 32.67 -50.04 -8.86
C GLY A 296 31.41 -50.90 -8.79
N ALA A 297 30.70 -50.95 -9.93
CA ALA A 297 29.49 -51.74 -10.24
C ALA A 297 28.18 -51.30 -9.54
N ASP A 298 27.00 -51.26 -10.19
CA ASP A 298 26.68 -51.31 -11.64
C ASP A 298 25.21 -50.85 -11.91
N ASN A 299 24.90 -50.51 -13.17
CA ASN A 299 23.56 -50.31 -13.79
C ASN A 299 22.63 -49.16 -13.30
N GLY A 300 22.05 -48.42 -14.26
CA GLY A 300 20.88 -47.54 -13.95
C GLY A 300 20.55 -46.36 -14.89
N LYS A 301 20.70 -46.46 -16.23
CA LYS A 301 20.39 -45.32 -17.12
C LYS A 301 18.90 -44.96 -17.17
N SER A 302 18.58 -43.68 -17.01
CA SER A 302 17.38 -43.04 -17.60
C SER A 302 17.69 -41.58 -17.98
N GLN A 303 17.01 -41.04 -19.00
CA GLN A 303 17.15 -39.66 -19.46
C GLN A 303 15.80 -38.92 -19.37
N LEU A 304 15.80 -37.65 -18.94
CA LEU A 304 15.33 -36.50 -19.75
C LEU A 304 15.06 -35.22 -18.93
N ARG A 305 15.83 -34.16 -19.24
CA ARG A 305 15.44 -32.73 -19.31
C ARG A 305 14.56 -32.10 -18.20
N SER A 306 15.25 -31.43 -17.29
CA SER A 306 15.18 -29.97 -17.06
C SER A 306 13.81 -29.25 -17.11
N ARG A 307 13.36 -28.73 -15.95
CA ARG A 307 12.65 -27.45 -15.87
C ARG A 307 12.81 -26.83 -14.48
N SER A 308 13.43 -25.65 -14.39
CA SER A 308 13.73 -24.94 -13.13
C SER A 308 12.68 -23.88 -12.79
N GLY A 309 12.51 -23.62 -11.48
CA GLY A 309 11.61 -22.59 -10.93
C GLY A 309 11.44 -22.78 -9.41
N PRO A 310 11.74 -21.76 -8.56
CA PRO A 310 11.87 -21.95 -7.12
C PRO A 310 10.51 -21.95 -6.36
N PRO A 311 10.35 -22.79 -5.31
CA PRO A 311 9.14 -22.81 -4.50
C PRO A 311 9.16 -21.78 -3.35
N SER A 312 8.14 -20.92 -3.28
CA SER A 312 7.89 -20.05 -2.11
C SER A 312 6.77 -20.61 -1.22
N GLY A 313 7.03 -20.77 0.07
CA GLY A 313 6.22 -21.62 0.95
C GLY A 313 5.28 -20.90 1.93
N ARG A 314 3.97 -21.07 1.75
CA ARG A 314 2.98 -21.30 2.84
C ARG A 314 1.82 -22.11 2.26
N ASN A 315 1.51 -23.26 2.86
CA ASN A 315 0.45 -24.16 2.37
C ASN A 315 -0.86 -23.99 3.14
N VAL A 316 -1.85 -23.38 2.49
CA VAL A 316 -3.28 -23.70 2.65
C VAL A 316 -3.82 -23.82 1.23
N VAL A 317 -4.34 -24.99 0.85
CA VAL A 317 -4.80 -25.25 -0.52
C VAL A 317 -6.32 -25.41 -0.50
N TYR A 318 -7.04 -24.37 -0.91
CA TYR A 318 -8.49 -24.46 -1.11
C TYR A 318 -8.76 -25.21 -2.42
N ARG A 319 -9.15 -26.49 -2.31
CA ARG A 319 -9.58 -27.27 -3.49
C ARG A 319 -11.10 -27.19 -3.62
N MET A 320 -11.58 -26.38 -4.57
CA MET A 320 -12.92 -26.60 -5.10
C MET A 320 -12.82 -27.77 -6.08
N ASN A 321 -13.28 -28.95 -5.66
CA ASN A 321 -13.16 -30.17 -6.46
C ASN A 321 -14.26 -30.25 -7.54
N THR A 322 -14.37 -29.21 -8.37
CA THR A 322 -15.19 -29.21 -9.59
C THR A 322 -14.60 -30.18 -10.59
N ILE A 323 -15.23 -31.33 -10.75
CA ILE A 323 -16.42 -31.42 -11.63
C ILE A 323 -16.24 -30.84 -13.05
N ALA A 324 -15.01 -30.66 -13.51
CA ALA A 324 -14.64 -30.71 -14.92
C ALA A 324 -14.22 -32.14 -15.38
N PRO A 325 -13.60 -33.03 -14.56
CA PRO A 325 -12.93 -32.87 -13.25
C PRO A 325 -11.59 -32.10 -13.13
N PRO A 326 -10.84 -31.70 -14.18
CA PRO A 326 -9.44 -31.27 -13.99
C PRO A 326 -9.22 -29.76 -13.74
N ASN A 327 -8.07 -29.48 -13.10
CA ASN A 327 -7.28 -28.23 -13.07
C ASN A 327 -7.90 -27.04 -12.29
N VAL A 328 -7.13 -26.15 -11.63
CA VAL A 328 -5.76 -25.64 -11.88
C VAL A 328 -4.87 -25.66 -10.61
N THR A 329 -3.57 -25.40 -10.77
CA THR A 329 -2.52 -25.31 -9.74
C THR A 329 -2.61 -24.11 -8.77
N ALA A 330 -1.90 -24.25 -7.64
CA ALA A 330 -1.61 -23.26 -6.58
C ALA A 330 -0.97 -21.93 -7.10
N PRO A 331 -0.84 -20.85 -6.29
CA PRO A 331 -0.77 -20.75 -4.81
C PRO A 331 -1.78 -19.71 -4.20
N THR A 332 -1.61 -18.87 -3.17
CA THR A 332 -0.44 -18.33 -2.42
C THR A 332 -0.81 -17.74 -1.02
N VAL A 333 -0.15 -18.21 0.05
CA VAL A 333 0.55 -17.39 1.08
C VAL A 333 -0.17 -16.20 1.75
N SER A 334 -0.62 -16.37 3.01
CA SER A 334 -1.05 -15.26 3.90
C SER A 334 -0.32 -15.22 5.25
N ALA A 335 -0.04 -14.01 5.76
CA ALA A 335 0.42 -13.70 7.11
C ALA A 335 0.22 -12.20 7.38
N THR A 336 0.02 -11.84 8.63
CA THR A 336 -0.28 -10.49 9.09
C THR A 336 0.97 -9.76 9.58
N THR A 337 1.07 -8.47 9.30
CA THR A 337 1.74 -7.50 10.18
C THR A 337 0.74 -6.42 10.57
N SER A 338 0.86 -5.93 11.81
CA SER A 338 0.06 -4.84 12.35
C SER A 338 0.57 -3.48 11.88
N SER A 339 -0.33 -2.52 11.73
CA SER A 339 0.00 -1.10 11.83
C SER A 339 -1.00 -0.39 12.74
N VAL A 340 -0.51 0.64 13.43
CA VAL A 340 -1.29 1.56 14.27
C VAL A 340 -1.38 2.88 13.51
N PHE A 341 -2.57 3.50 13.47
CA PHE A 341 -2.87 4.95 13.43
C PHE A 341 -4.40 5.14 13.18
N PRO A 342 -5.00 6.31 13.46
CA PRO A 342 -6.44 6.41 13.75
C PRO A 342 -7.37 6.50 12.53
N ASP A 343 -8.67 6.31 12.80
CA ASP A 343 -9.78 6.36 11.84
C ASP A 343 -10.09 7.77 11.31
N PHE A 344 -10.80 7.81 10.18
CA PHE A 344 -11.08 9.02 9.38
C PHE A 344 -12.16 9.96 9.98
N THR A 345 -12.40 9.92 11.30
CA THR A 345 -13.50 10.65 11.95
C THR A 345 -13.15 12.06 12.42
N ASP A 346 -11.88 12.35 12.68
CA ASP A 346 -11.48 13.46 13.55
C ASP A 346 -11.22 14.79 12.80
N LEU A 347 -11.47 14.82 11.47
CA LEU A 347 -11.33 16.00 10.61
C LEU A 347 -12.66 16.75 10.37
N ILE A 348 -13.70 16.50 11.16
CA ILE A 348 -14.97 17.25 11.12
C ILE A 348 -15.20 17.98 12.45
N PHE A 349 -15.31 19.31 12.37
CA PHE A 349 -15.43 20.20 13.52
C PHE A 349 -16.60 19.85 14.46
N SER A 350 -16.31 19.87 15.77
CA SER A 350 -17.30 20.07 16.83
C SER A 350 -17.09 21.45 17.48
N THR A 351 -18.17 22.17 17.76
CA THR A 351 -18.13 23.56 18.25
C THR A 351 -17.92 23.65 19.76
N ALA A 352 -17.05 24.56 20.21
CA ALA A 352 -16.61 24.68 21.60
C ALA A 352 -17.65 25.25 22.58
N SER A 353 -17.49 24.93 23.87
CA SER A 353 -17.95 25.75 25.00
C SER A 353 -17.02 25.57 26.22
N GLU A 354 -16.91 26.62 27.04
CA GLU A 354 -15.98 26.80 28.17
C GLU A 354 -16.73 27.32 29.42
N PRO A 355 -16.12 27.44 30.62
CA PRO A 355 -15.09 26.59 31.25
C PRO A 355 -15.42 26.27 32.74
N GLY A 356 -14.54 25.57 33.47
CA GLY A 356 -14.70 25.35 34.93
C GLY A 356 -13.43 24.92 35.69
N THR A 357 -12.94 25.79 36.59
CA THR A 357 -11.80 25.61 37.52
C THR A 357 -12.07 24.56 38.63
N THR A 358 -11.13 23.92 39.35
CA THR A 358 -9.94 24.43 40.11
C THR A 358 -8.88 23.34 40.45
N LEU A 359 -7.78 23.76 41.11
CA LEU A 359 -6.78 23.00 41.90
C LEU A 359 -7.38 21.98 42.91
N ASP A 360 -6.66 21.04 43.60
CA ASP A 360 -5.33 21.18 44.26
C ASP A 360 -4.57 19.84 44.58
N THR A 361 -3.64 19.83 45.55
CA THR A 361 -2.39 19.04 45.56
C THR A 361 -2.12 18.22 46.87
N THR A 362 -1.08 17.35 46.85
CA THR A 362 -0.26 16.78 47.97
C THR A 362 -0.58 15.42 48.66
N THR A 363 0.27 14.43 48.37
CA THR A 363 1.17 13.63 49.25
C THR A 363 0.83 13.34 50.74
N THR A 364 0.85 12.04 51.16
CA THR A 364 1.68 11.42 52.25
C THR A 364 1.14 10.05 52.77
N ALA A 365 1.98 9.26 53.47
CA ALA A 365 1.70 7.96 54.13
C ALA A 365 2.83 7.63 55.15
N PRO A 366 2.89 6.48 55.89
CA PRO A 366 1.86 5.56 56.42
C PRO A 366 1.90 5.50 57.99
N PRO A 367 1.38 4.46 58.70
CA PRO A 367 2.28 3.45 59.31
C PRO A 367 1.70 2.00 59.42
N THR A 368 2.36 1.12 60.21
CA THR A 368 2.31 -0.37 60.18
C THR A 368 1.93 -1.07 61.50
N THR A 369 1.53 -2.36 61.48
CA THR A 369 1.72 -3.35 62.61
C THR A 369 1.48 -4.84 62.24
N THR A 370 2.48 -5.71 62.49
CA THR A 370 2.49 -7.06 63.19
C THR A 370 1.29 -8.05 63.14
N SER A 371 1.42 -9.42 63.19
CA SER A 371 2.58 -10.36 63.36
C SER A 371 2.22 -11.88 63.30
N ILE A 372 3.24 -12.77 63.27
CA ILE A 372 3.31 -14.19 63.75
C ILE A 372 2.98 -15.38 62.79
N THR A 373 4.04 -15.88 62.13
CA THR A 373 4.60 -17.27 62.06
C THR A 373 3.75 -18.48 62.52
N LEU A 374 3.83 -19.73 62.00
CA LEU A 374 4.64 -20.48 60.98
C LEU A 374 3.76 -21.69 60.49
N PRO A 375 4.18 -22.89 59.96
CA PRO A 375 5.49 -23.52 59.63
C PRO A 375 5.63 -23.92 58.12
N SER A 376 6.30 -25.04 57.78
CA SER A 376 6.55 -25.56 56.42
C SER A 376 6.62 -27.11 56.35
N PRO A 377 6.62 -27.74 55.15
CA PRO A 377 7.92 -28.12 54.57
C PRO A 377 8.10 -27.90 53.05
N THR A 378 9.37 -27.66 52.74
CA THR A 378 10.14 -27.57 51.48
C THR A 378 9.58 -28.14 50.15
N THR A 379 9.56 -27.28 49.12
CA THR A 379 10.04 -27.59 47.74
C THR A 379 10.62 -26.33 47.08
N THR A 380 11.41 -26.53 46.02
CA THR A 380 12.18 -25.55 45.22
C THR A 380 11.46 -24.24 44.87
N PRO A 381 12.12 -23.06 44.96
CA PRO A 381 11.52 -21.78 44.63
C PRO A 381 11.47 -21.50 43.12
N THR A 382 10.28 -21.26 42.60
CA THR A 382 10.08 -20.50 41.35
C THR A 382 10.41 -19.02 41.63
N MET A 383 11.16 -18.35 40.75
CA MET A 383 11.40 -16.91 40.89
C MET A 383 10.09 -16.12 40.77
N SER A 384 9.77 -15.31 41.78
CA SER A 384 8.64 -14.38 41.76
C SER A 384 8.98 -13.07 41.05
N PRO A 385 8.02 -12.39 40.40
CA PRO A 385 8.24 -11.05 39.87
C PRO A 385 8.70 -10.09 40.97
N TRP A 386 9.76 -9.32 40.69
CA TRP A 386 10.29 -8.32 41.62
C TRP A 386 9.28 -7.19 41.89
N LYS A 387 9.34 -6.62 43.10
CA LYS A 387 8.55 -5.46 43.54
C LYS A 387 9.43 -4.40 44.20
N GLY A 388 10.53 -4.06 43.54
CA GLY A 388 11.29 -2.83 43.81
C GLY A 388 10.99 -1.77 42.75
N GLU A 389 11.65 -0.62 42.85
CA GLU A 389 11.89 0.20 41.65
C GLU A 389 12.73 -0.63 40.65
N VAL A 390 12.53 -0.41 39.35
CA VAL A 390 13.21 -1.19 38.31
C VAL A 390 14.73 -0.94 38.42
N PRO A 391 15.57 -1.98 38.62
CA PRO A 391 17.01 -1.81 38.58
C PRO A 391 17.42 -1.23 37.23
N ARG A 392 18.19 -0.14 37.24
CA ARG A 392 18.82 0.35 36.01
C ARG A 392 19.86 -0.68 35.58
N VAL A 393 19.93 -0.95 34.28
CA VAL A 393 20.76 -2.06 33.73
C VAL A 393 22.26 -1.86 34.03
N TYR A 394 22.67 -0.61 34.26
CA TYR A 394 24.04 -0.18 34.59
C TYR A 394 24.65 -0.74 35.91
N ASP A 395 23.91 -1.53 36.70
CA ASP A 395 24.45 -2.22 37.89
C ASP A 395 24.74 -3.73 37.68
N LEU A 396 24.38 -4.32 36.52
CA LEU A 396 24.47 -5.78 36.27
C LEU A 396 25.60 -6.15 35.30
N PRO A 397 26.27 -7.31 35.48
CA PRO A 397 27.20 -7.86 34.48
C PRO A 397 26.44 -8.45 33.29
N CYS A 398 27.15 -8.75 32.19
CA CYS A 398 26.54 -9.39 31.03
C CYS A 398 25.96 -10.78 31.31
N ASP A 399 26.47 -11.50 32.31
CA ASP A 399 25.96 -12.83 32.70
C ASP A 399 24.51 -12.76 33.24
N ASP A 400 24.10 -11.61 33.79
CA ASP A 400 22.76 -11.33 34.31
C ASP A 400 21.89 -10.47 33.35
N THR A 401 22.46 -9.99 32.24
CA THR A 401 21.82 -9.00 31.34
C THR A 401 21.17 -9.68 30.13
N VAL A 402 19.84 -9.70 30.10
CA VAL A 402 19.05 -10.41 29.08
C VAL A 402 18.84 -9.54 27.83
N CYS A 403 19.64 -9.79 26.80
CA CYS A 403 19.46 -9.21 25.46
C CYS A 403 18.59 -10.10 24.54
N PRO A 404 17.86 -9.53 23.56
CA PRO A 404 17.15 -10.27 22.52
C PRO A 404 18.06 -11.24 21.73
N PRO A 405 17.53 -12.35 21.17
CA PRO A 405 18.34 -13.39 20.53
C PRO A 405 19.13 -12.96 19.29
N ASP A 406 18.80 -11.81 18.70
CA ASP A 406 19.51 -11.21 17.57
C ASP A 406 20.61 -10.21 18.00
N SER A 407 20.75 -9.94 19.30
CA SER A 407 21.69 -8.98 19.90
C SER A 407 22.63 -9.64 20.91
N PHE A 408 23.79 -9.03 21.17
CA PHE A 408 24.74 -9.49 22.18
C PHE A 408 24.96 -8.46 23.29
N CYS A 409 25.41 -8.90 24.45
CA CYS A 409 25.72 -8.03 25.57
C CYS A 409 27.18 -7.53 25.51
N LEU A 410 27.40 -6.27 25.90
CA LEU A 410 28.70 -5.65 26.10
C LEU A 410 28.80 -5.13 27.53
N SER A 411 29.86 -5.48 28.26
CA SER A 411 30.17 -4.87 29.56
C SER A 411 30.56 -3.42 29.37
N ASP A 412 29.97 -2.50 30.15
CA ASP A 412 30.34 -1.10 30.14
C ASP A 412 31.38 -0.81 31.23
N PHE A 413 32.63 -0.63 30.81
CA PHE A 413 33.76 -0.38 31.70
C PHE A 413 33.92 1.11 32.09
N GLU A 414 33.15 2.03 31.50
CA GLU A 414 33.19 3.45 31.85
C GLU A 414 32.05 3.85 32.81
N SER A 415 30.83 3.32 32.64
CA SER A 415 29.74 3.49 33.61
C SER A 415 29.75 2.48 34.75
N GLY A 416 30.31 1.29 34.51
CA GLY A 416 29.96 0.08 35.24
C GLY A 416 28.72 -0.59 34.65
N GLY A 417 28.59 -1.89 34.91
CA GLY A 417 27.47 -2.71 34.44
C GLY A 417 27.63 -3.21 33.00
N ALA A 418 26.51 -3.28 32.28
CA ALA A 418 26.41 -3.86 30.95
C ALA A 418 25.31 -3.21 30.10
N ARG A 419 25.40 -3.37 28.79
CA ARG A 419 24.45 -2.85 27.79
C ARG A 419 24.24 -3.85 26.66
N CYS A 420 23.03 -3.92 26.11
CA CYS A 420 22.79 -4.70 24.90
C CYS A 420 23.24 -3.91 23.66
N HIS A 421 23.84 -4.61 22.69
CA HIS A 421 24.26 -4.07 21.41
C HIS A 421 23.12 -4.21 20.39
N CYS A 422 22.52 -3.09 20.00
CA CYS A 422 21.27 -3.08 19.26
C CYS A 422 21.49 -3.10 17.75
N ASN A 423 20.88 -4.08 17.07
CA ASN A 423 20.78 -4.09 15.61
C ASN A 423 20.07 -2.83 15.09
N LEU A 424 20.44 -2.39 13.89
CA LEU A 424 19.77 -1.31 13.18
C LEU A 424 18.24 -1.51 13.15
N GLY A 425 17.50 -0.53 13.67
CA GLY A 425 16.04 -0.61 13.86
C GLY A 425 15.58 -1.09 15.24
N ARG A 426 16.50 -1.28 16.20
CA ARG A 426 16.24 -1.51 17.63
C ARG A 426 16.81 -0.41 18.52
N ARG A 427 16.17 -0.17 19.66
CA ARG A 427 16.70 0.71 20.73
C ARG A 427 16.26 0.29 22.14
N GLY A 428 16.68 1.09 23.13
CA GLY A 428 16.45 0.86 24.56
C GLY A 428 17.52 -0.05 25.17
N ASP A 429 17.69 -0.04 26.49
CA ASP A 429 18.77 -0.75 27.20
C ASP A 429 18.80 -2.27 26.90
N THR A 430 17.65 -2.84 26.57
CA THR A 430 17.44 -4.26 26.20
C THR A 430 17.09 -4.45 24.71
N CYS A 431 17.37 -3.49 23.82
CA CYS A 431 17.14 -3.56 22.37
C CYS A 431 15.73 -4.02 21.92
N SER A 432 14.72 -3.85 22.79
CA SER A 432 13.37 -4.40 22.61
C SER A 432 12.39 -3.42 21.96
N GLU A 433 12.73 -2.13 21.91
CA GLU A 433 11.94 -1.13 21.18
C GLU A 433 12.23 -1.19 19.68
N VAL A 434 11.21 -0.92 18.86
CA VAL A 434 11.37 -0.74 17.41
C VAL A 434 11.69 0.73 17.14
N LEU A 435 12.75 1.00 16.38
CA LEU A 435 13.12 2.34 15.93
C LEU A 435 13.01 2.46 14.42
N SER A 436 12.33 3.50 13.94
CA SER A 436 12.31 3.87 12.52
C SER A 436 13.42 4.90 12.28
N VAL A 437 14.55 4.47 11.73
CA VAL A 437 15.69 5.36 11.43
C VAL A 437 15.50 6.01 10.06
N SER A 438 15.30 7.33 10.07
CA SER A 438 15.27 8.26 8.93
C SER A 438 16.59 9.04 8.82
N PHE A 439 17.09 9.58 9.94
CA PHE A 439 18.35 10.33 10.02
C PHE A 439 19.25 9.74 11.12
N PRO A 440 20.21 8.86 10.78
CA PRO A 440 20.95 8.07 11.76
C PRO A 440 21.81 8.92 12.71
N ARG A 441 21.62 8.65 14.01
CA ARG A 441 22.45 9.15 15.10
C ARG A 441 23.51 8.12 15.50
N PHE A 442 24.74 8.59 15.69
CA PHE A 442 25.89 7.78 16.07
C PHE A 442 26.44 8.24 17.43
N TYR A 443 26.89 7.29 18.25
CA TYR A 443 27.33 7.50 19.63
C TYR A 443 28.81 7.12 19.86
N GLY A 444 29.64 7.09 18.81
CA GLY A 444 31.09 6.83 18.91
C GLY A 444 31.49 5.34 18.92
N TYR A 445 30.58 4.46 19.32
CA TYR A 445 30.66 3.00 19.12
C TYR A 445 29.73 2.51 17.99
N SER A 446 28.74 3.30 17.61
CA SER A 446 27.76 2.97 16.57
C SER A 446 28.39 2.89 15.18
N HIS A 447 27.79 2.10 14.28
CA HIS A 447 28.16 2.09 12.86
C HIS A 447 27.01 1.59 11.97
N MET A 448 27.07 1.89 10.67
CA MET A 448 26.18 1.32 9.65
C MET A 448 27.00 0.73 8.51
N THR A 449 26.44 -0.27 7.83
CA THR A 449 27.07 -0.91 6.67
C THR A 449 26.21 -0.76 5.41
N PHE A 450 26.89 -0.53 4.29
CA PHE A 450 26.30 -0.45 2.95
C PHE A 450 27.06 -1.41 2.03
N GLU A 451 26.51 -1.65 0.83
CA GLU A 451 27.21 -2.40 -0.22
C GLU A 451 28.63 -1.84 -0.44
N PRO A 452 29.66 -2.68 -0.67
CA PRO A 452 30.99 -2.21 -1.02
C PRO A 452 30.97 -1.26 -2.22
N LEU A 453 31.99 -0.40 -2.34
CA LEU A 453 32.15 0.53 -3.46
C LEU A 453 32.55 -0.21 -4.76
N LYS A 454 31.69 -1.12 -5.24
CA LYS A 454 31.85 -1.87 -6.48
C LYS A 454 31.98 -0.92 -7.67
N ASN A 455 32.73 -1.34 -8.69
CA ASN A 455 33.00 -0.58 -9.93
C ASN A 455 33.64 0.81 -9.71
N SER A 456 34.10 1.12 -8.51
CA SER A 456 34.71 2.41 -8.13
C SER A 456 36.25 2.36 -8.11
N TYR A 457 36.84 1.43 -8.86
CA TYR A 457 38.26 1.11 -8.78
C TYR A 457 39.19 2.20 -9.34
N GLN A 458 38.72 3.02 -10.28
CA GLN A 458 39.54 4.09 -10.86
C GLN A 458 39.11 5.46 -10.36
N THR A 459 37.83 5.79 -10.48
CA THR A 459 37.25 7.07 -10.05
C THR A 459 36.04 6.87 -9.14
N PHE A 460 35.91 7.73 -8.12
CA PHE A 460 34.68 7.88 -7.34
C PHE A 460 34.55 9.27 -6.71
N GLN A 461 33.31 9.64 -6.39
CA GLN A 461 32.95 10.80 -5.59
C GLN A 461 32.00 10.37 -4.47
N ILE A 462 32.23 10.83 -3.25
CA ILE A 462 31.29 10.65 -2.13
C ILE A 462 31.01 12.02 -1.53
N THR A 463 29.73 12.37 -1.34
CA THR A 463 29.33 13.56 -0.58
C THR A 463 28.51 13.14 0.63
N LEU A 464 28.87 13.67 1.79
CA LEU A 464 28.26 13.39 3.10
C LEU A 464 27.85 14.70 3.76
N GLU A 465 26.67 14.74 4.38
CA GLU A 465 26.16 15.89 5.14
C GLU A 465 25.96 15.47 6.60
N PHE A 466 26.75 16.04 7.50
CA PHE A 466 26.89 15.59 8.88
C PHE A 466 26.90 16.76 9.88
N LYS A 467 26.42 16.51 11.10
CA LYS A 467 26.56 17.39 12.26
C LYS A 467 27.32 16.64 13.34
N ALA A 468 28.52 17.11 13.66
CA ALA A 468 29.40 16.46 14.63
C ALA A 468 29.16 16.97 16.05
N ASP A 469 29.06 16.05 17.01
CA ASP A 469 29.03 16.35 18.45
C ASP A 469 30.44 16.20 19.09
N SER A 470 31.47 15.90 18.28
CA SER A 470 32.87 15.62 18.69
C SER A 470 33.89 16.17 17.68
N GLU A 471 35.08 16.57 18.15
CA GLU A 471 36.22 16.95 17.27
C GLU A 471 36.95 15.75 16.64
N ASP A 472 36.77 14.54 17.17
CA ASP A 472 37.39 13.29 16.68
C ASP A 472 36.30 12.24 16.38
N GLY A 473 36.42 11.51 15.26
CA GLY A 473 35.52 10.40 14.93
C GLY A 473 35.56 9.93 13.46
N LEU A 474 35.43 8.62 13.24
CA LEU A 474 35.41 7.98 11.91
C LEU A 474 34.07 8.18 11.20
N LEU A 475 34.06 8.96 10.11
CA LEU A 475 32.85 9.21 9.30
C LEU A 475 32.61 8.11 8.26
N LEU A 476 33.64 7.66 7.54
CA LEU A 476 33.56 6.64 6.48
C LEU A 476 34.80 5.74 6.47
N TYR A 477 34.61 4.44 6.20
CA TYR A 477 35.69 3.50 5.88
C TYR A 477 35.23 2.44 4.88
N CYS A 478 36.04 2.13 3.86
CA CYS A 478 35.88 0.97 3.00
C CYS A 478 37.26 0.51 2.51
N GLY A 479 37.52 -0.79 2.41
CA GLY A 479 38.84 -1.30 2.02
C GLY A 479 38.84 -2.75 1.55
N GLU A 480 40.03 -3.28 1.35
CA GLU A 480 40.27 -4.67 0.97
C GLU A 480 39.95 -5.65 2.13
N ASN A 481 39.98 -5.17 3.37
CA ASN A 481 39.62 -5.91 4.58
C ASN A 481 39.24 -4.94 5.71
N GLU A 482 38.66 -5.49 6.79
CA GLU A 482 38.26 -4.74 7.99
C GLU A 482 39.42 -4.30 8.90
N HIS A 483 40.66 -4.67 8.57
CA HIS A 483 41.84 -4.43 9.41
C HIS A 483 42.74 -3.29 8.90
N GLY A 484 42.34 -2.59 7.82
CA GLY A 484 43.11 -1.45 7.28
C GLY A 484 44.45 -1.83 6.66
N ARG A 485 44.62 -3.09 6.25
CA ARG A 485 45.78 -3.57 5.47
C ARG A 485 45.44 -3.54 3.98
N GLY A 486 46.43 -3.28 3.12
CA GLY A 486 46.21 -3.23 1.67
C GLY A 486 45.45 -1.97 1.23
N ASP A 487 44.54 -2.11 0.28
CA ASP A 487 43.75 -1.00 -0.26
C ASP A 487 42.68 -0.49 0.71
N PHE A 488 42.50 0.84 0.78
CA PHE A 488 41.43 1.46 1.56
C PHE A 488 41.12 2.90 1.15
N THR A 489 39.92 3.36 1.49
CA THR A 489 39.50 4.76 1.51
C THR A 489 38.86 5.07 2.86
N SER A 490 39.17 6.21 3.46
CA SER A 490 38.62 6.62 4.75
C SER A 490 38.45 8.13 4.87
N LEU A 491 37.43 8.54 5.61
CA LEU A 491 37.19 9.93 5.99
C LEU A 491 36.96 9.98 7.50
N ALA A 492 37.72 10.79 8.22
CA ALA A 492 37.62 10.93 9.66
C ALA A 492 37.78 12.38 10.10
N LEU A 493 37.12 12.73 11.20
CA LEU A 493 37.43 13.91 12.00
C LEU A 493 38.62 13.58 12.90
N VAL A 494 39.63 14.45 12.87
CA VAL A 494 40.81 14.40 13.75
C VAL A 494 41.09 15.83 14.24
N ARG A 495 40.92 16.07 15.54
CA ARG A 495 41.13 17.38 16.21
C ARG A 495 40.42 18.54 15.49
N GLY A 496 39.17 18.32 15.09
CA GLY A 496 38.31 19.29 14.43
C GLY A 496 38.61 19.51 12.94
N LYS A 497 39.50 18.72 12.32
CA LYS A 497 39.77 18.75 10.87
C LYS A 497 39.35 17.46 10.19
N LEU A 498 38.88 17.56 8.95
CA LEU A 498 38.58 16.39 8.12
C LEU A 498 39.88 15.86 7.52
N HIS A 499 40.17 14.59 7.78
CA HIS A 499 41.25 13.82 7.18
C HIS A 499 40.65 12.84 6.18
N TYR A 500 40.87 13.09 4.88
CA TYR A 500 40.59 12.13 3.82
C TYR A 500 41.88 11.34 3.52
N ARG A 501 41.80 10.01 3.50
CA ARG A 501 42.95 9.13 3.25
C ARG A 501 42.57 8.00 2.31
N PHE A 502 43.47 7.63 1.42
CA PHE A 502 43.28 6.45 0.57
C PHE A 502 44.61 5.80 0.19
N ASN A 503 44.63 4.48 0.04
CA ASN A 503 45.79 3.70 -0.39
C ASN A 503 45.48 2.90 -1.66
N CYS A 504 46.46 2.84 -2.57
CA CYS A 504 46.44 2.02 -3.80
C CYS A 504 47.63 1.05 -3.74
N GLY A 505 47.71 0.20 -2.72
CA GLY A 505 48.82 -0.74 -2.46
C GLY A 505 50.15 -0.11 -2.00
N THR A 506 50.63 0.95 -2.65
CA THR A 506 52.01 1.46 -2.49
C THR A 506 52.22 2.66 -1.55
N GLY A 507 51.18 3.13 -0.85
CA GLY A 507 51.32 4.12 0.22
C GLY A 507 50.18 5.13 0.25
N ALA A 508 49.63 5.33 1.44
CA ALA A 508 48.43 6.13 1.63
C ALA A 508 48.65 7.63 1.32
N ALA A 509 47.75 8.19 0.52
CA ALA A 509 47.50 9.63 0.50
C ALA A 509 46.92 10.07 1.86
N GLN A 510 47.29 11.26 2.31
CA GLN A 510 46.56 11.99 3.34
C GLN A 510 46.30 13.42 2.87
N ILE A 511 45.03 13.80 2.89
CA ILE A 511 44.53 15.12 2.50
C ILE A 511 43.75 15.66 3.71
N VAL A 512 43.95 16.93 4.06
CA VAL A 512 43.43 17.52 5.30
C VAL A 512 42.72 18.83 4.98
N SER A 513 41.54 19.07 5.58
CA SER A 513 40.80 20.33 5.40
C SER A 513 41.62 21.54 5.85
N GLU A 514 41.47 22.69 5.17
CA GLU A 514 42.09 23.96 5.57
C GLU A 514 41.33 24.56 6.76
N SER A 515 40.00 24.61 6.65
CA SER A 515 39.08 24.94 7.74
C SER A 515 39.02 23.84 8.81
N ARG A 516 38.40 24.18 9.94
CA ARG A 516 37.93 23.25 10.99
C ARG A 516 36.41 23.18 10.92
N ILE A 517 35.83 22.06 11.36
CA ILE A 517 34.39 21.98 11.62
C ILE A 517 33.99 22.83 12.83
N VAL A 518 32.71 23.17 12.91
CA VAL A 518 32.06 23.74 14.08
C VAL A 518 31.18 22.66 14.71
N VAL A 519 31.55 22.21 15.91
CA VAL A 519 30.78 21.20 16.66
C VAL A 519 29.36 21.71 16.90
N GLY A 520 28.36 20.86 16.65
CA GLY A 520 26.94 21.20 16.72
C GLY A 520 26.36 21.89 15.48
N GLN A 521 27.12 22.08 14.39
CA GLN A 521 26.62 22.61 13.11
C GLN A 521 26.70 21.59 11.98
N TRP A 522 25.85 21.77 10.96
CA TRP A 522 25.85 20.97 9.74
C TRP A 522 26.97 21.39 8.80
N HIS A 523 27.76 20.42 8.37
CA HIS A 523 28.79 20.54 7.36
C HIS A 523 28.51 19.57 6.21
N ILE A 524 28.83 19.98 4.99
CA ILE A 524 28.83 19.13 3.80
C ILE A 524 30.26 18.88 3.36
N VAL A 525 30.65 17.61 3.20
CA VAL A 525 31.97 17.21 2.73
C VAL A 525 31.85 16.40 1.45
N THR A 526 32.51 16.84 0.39
CA THR A 526 32.72 16.06 -0.83
C THR A 526 34.17 15.58 -0.87
N VAL A 527 34.36 14.27 -1.00
CA VAL A 527 35.64 13.66 -1.39
C VAL A 527 35.54 13.12 -2.80
N PHE A 528 36.63 13.22 -3.54
CA PHE A 528 36.78 12.70 -4.89
C PHE A 528 38.16 12.06 -5.05
N ARG A 529 38.23 10.98 -5.83
CA ARG A 529 39.49 10.37 -6.26
C ARG A 529 39.37 9.92 -7.71
N ASP A 530 40.43 10.12 -8.48
CA ASP A 530 40.64 9.58 -9.82
C ASP A 530 42.10 9.12 -9.96
N GLY A 531 42.29 7.83 -10.22
CA GLY A 531 43.61 7.20 -10.24
C GLY A 531 44.35 7.35 -8.90
N MET A 532 45.59 7.84 -8.96
CA MET A 532 46.38 8.16 -7.76
C MET A 532 45.96 9.47 -7.08
N SER A 533 45.18 10.32 -7.75
CA SER A 533 44.89 11.69 -7.32
C SER A 533 43.55 11.76 -6.61
N GLY A 534 43.40 12.68 -5.66
CA GLY A 534 42.11 12.97 -5.04
C GLY A 534 42.05 14.36 -4.45
N TRP A 535 40.85 14.79 -4.04
CA TRP A 535 40.63 16.03 -3.33
C TRP A 535 39.51 15.91 -2.30
N ILE A 536 39.55 16.80 -1.30
CA ILE A 536 38.46 17.04 -0.34
C ILE A 536 37.99 18.48 -0.47
N ARG A 537 36.67 18.71 -0.39
CA ARG A 537 36.07 20.02 -0.17
C ARG A 537 35.13 19.94 1.03
N MET A 538 35.25 20.90 1.95
CA MET A 538 34.30 21.11 3.04
C MET A 538 33.50 22.37 2.72
N ASP A 539 32.17 22.31 2.85
CA ASP A 539 31.23 23.41 2.61
C ASP A 539 31.51 24.17 1.29
N ASN A 540 31.88 25.44 1.40
CA ASN A 540 32.24 26.33 0.29
C ASN A 540 33.76 26.61 0.20
N ASP A 541 34.60 25.85 0.89
CA ASP A 541 36.07 25.96 0.78
C ASP A 541 36.55 25.64 -0.65
N ASN A 542 37.78 26.01 -0.97
CA ASN A 542 38.44 25.54 -2.18
C ASN A 542 38.77 24.03 -2.05
N PRO A 543 38.63 23.21 -3.11
CA PRO A 543 39.06 21.82 -3.08
C PRO A 543 40.57 21.68 -2.82
N ILE A 544 40.92 20.88 -1.82
CA ILE A 544 42.31 20.60 -1.45
C ILE A 544 42.72 19.26 -2.04
N SER A 545 43.71 19.27 -2.92
CA SER A 545 44.17 18.09 -3.65
C SER A 545 45.36 17.39 -3.00
N GLY A 546 45.48 16.09 -3.23
CA GLY A 546 46.63 15.26 -2.87
C GLY A 546 46.72 14.00 -3.73
N ARG A 547 47.75 13.18 -3.49
CA ARG A 547 48.05 12.00 -4.31
C ARG A 547 48.62 10.85 -3.46
N SER A 548 48.29 9.61 -3.80
CA SER A 548 48.90 8.41 -3.21
C SER A 548 50.34 8.19 -3.69
N GLN A 549 51.11 7.39 -2.95
CA GLN A 549 52.50 7.09 -3.30
C GLN A 549 52.60 5.86 -4.22
N GLY A 550 53.60 5.84 -5.09
CA GLY A 550 53.85 4.79 -6.08
C GLY A 550 53.20 5.05 -7.45
N GLN A 551 52.77 3.97 -8.13
CA GLN A 551 52.27 4.02 -9.51
C GLN A 551 50.87 3.42 -9.71
N TYR A 552 50.32 2.68 -8.74
CA TYR A 552 49.02 2.01 -8.90
C TYR A 552 47.85 3.01 -8.91
N THR A 553 47.01 2.91 -9.94
CA THR A 553 45.84 3.77 -10.19
C THR A 553 44.49 3.10 -9.92
N LYS A 554 44.45 1.76 -9.83
CA LYS A 554 43.28 1.02 -9.33
C LYS A 554 43.20 1.13 -7.79
N ILE A 555 42.04 0.79 -7.21
CA ILE A 555 41.84 0.55 -5.77
C ILE A 555 40.77 -0.52 -5.59
N THR A 556 40.97 -1.42 -4.64
CA THR A 556 40.15 -2.62 -4.43
C THR A 556 39.36 -2.52 -3.14
N PHE A 557 38.05 -2.78 -3.21
CA PHE A 557 37.14 -2.77 -2.06
C PHE A 557 36.45 -4.12 -1.93
N ARG A 558 36.69 -4.83 -0.83
CA ARG A 558 36.05 -6.11 -0.49
C ARG A 558 35.26 -6.05 0.83
N SER A 559 35.62 -5.15 1.75
CA SER A 559 34.81 -4.87 2.94
C SER A 559 33.51 -4.14 2.57
N PRO A 560 32.47 -4.19 3.42
CA PRO A 560 31.36 -3.24 3.35
C PRO A 560 31.85 -1.78 3.34
N LEU A 561 31.01 -0.86 2.87
CA LEU A 561 31.18 0.56 3.15
C LEU A 561 30.62 0.83 4.55
N TYR A 562 31.49 1.13 5.50
CA TYR A 562 31.13 1.52 6.85
C TYR A 562 30.91 3.03 6.96
N VAL A 563 29.87 3.42 7.68
CA VAL A 563 29.48 4.81 7.95
C VAL A 563 29.38 5.02 9.46
N GLY A 564 29.93 6.15 9.94
CA GLY A 564 29.90 6.60 11.33
C GLY A 564 30.70 5.78 12.35
N GLY A 565 31.35 4.69 11.95
CA GLY A 565 32.18 3.87 12.81
C GLY A 565 32.60 2.57 12.12
N SER A 566 33.11 1.61 12.87
CA SER A 566 33.40 0.24 12.40
C SER A 566 33.59 -0.68 13.62
N PRO A 567 33.19 -1.97 13.57
CA PRO A 567 33.48 -2.93 14.64
C PRO A 567 34.97 -2.97 15.02
N ASN A 568 35.84 -2.78 14.02
CA ASN A 568 37.29 -2.92 14.14
C ASN A 568 38.02 -1.56 14.18
N ALA A 569 37.34 -0.46 14.53
CA ALA A 569 37.89 0.92 14.50
C ALA A 569 39.24 1.09 15.23
N TYR A 570 39.50 0.33 16.31
CA TYR A 570 40.79 0.31 17.00
C TYR A 570 41.95 -0.14 16.10
N TRP A 571 41.76 -1.15 15.25
CA TRP A 571 42.77 -1.64 14.31
C TRP A 571 42.96 -0.69 13.13
N LEU A 572 41.91 0.05 12.76
CA LEU A 572 41.89 0.96 11.61
C LEU A 572 42.72 2.25 11.79
N VAL A 573 43.22 2.57 12.99
CA VAL A 573 43.97 3.80 13.33
C VAL A 573 45.01 4.22 12.28
N ARG A 574 45.73 3.27 11.68
CA ARG A 574 46.73 3.57 10.63
C ARG A 574 46.07 4.10 9.35
N ALA A 575 44.97 3.48 8.93
CA ALA A 575 44.20 3.86 7.75
C ALA A 575 43.34 5.12 7.94
N THR A 576 42.75 5.30 9.13
CA THR A 576 41.78 6.39 9.43
C THR A 576 42.41 7.61 10.10
N GLY A 577 43.40 7.41 10.95
CA GLY A 577 43.96 8.43 11.83
C GLY A 577 43.25 8.55 13.19
N THR A 578 42.22 7.74 13.46
CA THR A 578 41.48 7.71 14.73
C THR A 578 40.95 6.31 15.06
N ASN A 579 40.89 5.97 16.35
CA ASN A 579 40.21 4.77 16.86
C ASN A 579 38.76 5.03 17.29
N ARG A 580 38.31 6.28 17.30
CA ARG A 580 36.95 6.67 17.73
C ARG A 580 35.99 6.58 16.54
N GLY A 581 34.80 6.01 16.74
CA GLY A 581 33.67 6.22 15.83
C GLY A 581 33.19 7.67 15.87
N PHE A 582 32.27 8.01 14.98
CA PHE A 582 31.63 9.32 14.94
C PHE A 582 30.60 9.47 16.05
N VAL A 583 30.52 10.67 16.64
CA VAL A 583 29.44 11.09 17.53
C VAL A 583 28.72 12.25 16.86
N GLY A 584 27.41 12.10 16.62
CA GLY A 584 26.63 13.11 15.91
C GLY A 584 25.56 12.53 14.99
N CYS A 585 25.14 13.32 14.00
CA CYS A 585 24.09 13.00 13.03
C CYS A 585 24.63 12.99 11.60
N ILE A 586 24.07 12.14 10.74
CA ILE A 586 24.27 12.18 9.28
C ILE A 586 22.89 12.28 8.63
N GLN A 587 22.66 13.27 7.77
CA GLN A 587 21.35 13.48 7.11
C GLN A 587 21.33 13.19 5.62
N SER A 588 22.47 13.18 4.94
CA SER A 588 22.54 12.73 3.55
C SER A 588 23.88 12.06 3.21
N LEU A 589 23.81 11.07 2.32
CA LEU A 589 24.93 10.38 1.69
C LEU A 589 24.63 10.31 0.18
N SER A 590 25.64 10.59 -0.64
CA SER A 590 25.59 10.32 -2.07
C SER A 590 26.91 9.75 -2.56
N ILE A 591 26.81 8.79 -3.48
CA ILE A 591 27.93 8.07 -4.08
C ILE A 591 27.81 8.24 -5.59
N ASN A 592 28.88 8.74 -6.22
CA ASN A 592 28.95 9.07 -7.65
C ASN A 592 27.76 9.94 -8.12
N ASN A 593 27.47 11.00 -7.35
CA ASN A 593 26.36 11.95 -7.50
C ASN A 593 24.94 11.34 -7.44
N LYS A 594 24.80 10.06 -7.07
CA LYS A 594 23.52 9.42 -6.78
C LYS A 594 23.26 9.42 -5.27
N ALA A 595 22.12 9.97 -4.86
CA ALA A 595 21.67 9.88 -3.46
C ALA A 595 21.56 8.41 -3.02
N THR A 596 22.14 8.09 -1.87
CA THR A 596 22.07 6.77 -1.23
C THR A 596 21.07 6.86 -0.09
N ASP A 597 20.01 6.07 -0.16
CA ASP A 597 19.01 6.02 0.91
C ASP A 597 19.62 5.41 2.17
N ILE A 598 19.85 6.23 3.19
CA ILE A 598 20.55 5.82 4.42
C ILE A 598 19.66 5.04 5.40
N ARG A 599 18.38 4.83 5.07
CA ARG A 599 17.44 4.09 5.92
C ARG A 599 17.72 2.58 5.91
N PRO A 600 17.21 1.82 6.90
CA PRO A 600 17.33 0.36 6.94
C PRO A 600 16.70 -0.32 5.71
N TRP A 601 17.34 -1.38 5.22
CA TRP A 601 16.74 -2.31 4.27
C TRP A 601 15.45 -2.93 4.87
N PRO A 602 14.36 -3.14 4.10
CA PRO A 602 14.24 -3.03 2.65
C PRO A 602 13.80 -1.66 2.12
N LEU A 603 13.63 -0.65 2.97
CA LEU A 603 13.20 0.70 2.54
C LEU A 603 14.38 1.47 1.94
N GLY A 604 15.51 1.49 2.65
CA GLY A 604 16.77 2.08 2.20
C GLY A 604 17.86 1.08 1.82
N ARG A 605 19.11 1.56 1.80
CA ARG A 605 20.32 0.82 1.37
C ARG A 605 21.21 0.33 2.52
N ALA A 606 20.93 0.68 3.76
CA ALA A 606 21.71 0.20 4.90
C ALA A 606 21.45 -1.29 5.13
N LEU A 607 22.49 -2.11 4.98
CA LEU A 607 22.42 -3.58 5.03
C LEU A 607 22.40 -4.09 6.49
N SER A 608 23.19 -3.45 7.34
CA SER A 608 23.19 -3.66 8.79
C SER A 608 23.66 -2.40 9.51
N GLY A 609 23.59 -2.42 10.83
CA GLY A 609 24.14 -1.38 11.68
C GLY A 609 23.95 -1.72 13.14
N ALA A 610 24.56 -0.90 13.98
CA ALA A 610 24.82 -1.18 15.38
C ALA A 610 24.67 0.08 16.21
N ASP A 611 23.89 0.00 17.29
CA ASP A 611 23.63 1.06 18.25
C ASP A 611 23.25 2.41 17.58
N ILE A 612 22.40 2.37 16.55
CA ILE A 612 21.99 3.55 15.78
C ILE A 612 20.72 4.17 16.37
N GLY A 613 20.79 5.46 16.68
CA GLY A 613 19.62 6.26 17.07
C GLY A 613 18.99 7.00 15.90
N GLU A 614 17.95 7.76 16.19
CA GLU A 614 17.35 8.77 15.30
C GLU A 614 17.76 10.16 15.80
N CYS A 615 17.99 11.11 14.88
CA CYS A 615 18.26 12.50 15.23
C CYS A 615 17.00 13.37 15.30
N SER A 616 15.99 13.07 14.48
CA SER A 616 14.77 13.90 14.40
C SER A 616 13.78 13.75 15.55
N ASP A 617 13.91 12.74 16.42
CA ASP A 617 12.96 12.44 17.51
C ASP A 617 12.52 13.70 18.28
N SER A 618 13.48 14.56 18.65
CA SER A 618 13.20 15.78 19.44
C SER A 618 12.62 16.97 18.67
N VAL A 619 12.63 16.96 17.33
CA VAL A 619 12.29 18.16 16.54
C VAL A 619 10.80 18.46 16.61
N CYS A 620 9.95 17.44 16.50
CA CYS A 620 8.49 17.64 16.57
C CYS A 620 7.93 17.68 18.00
N ASP A 621 8.65 17.17 19.00
CA ASP A 621 8.29 17.34 20.42
C ASP A 621 8.31 18.83 20.85
N LEU A 622 9.13 19.64 20.18
CA LEU A 622 9.29 21.08 20.45
C LEU A 622 8.39 21.97 19.57
N VAL A 623 7.60 21.40 18.65
CA VAL A 623 6.89 22.13 17.59
C VAL A 623 5.41 21.76 17.55
N SER A 624 4.55 22.72 17.89
CA SER A 624 3.10 22.59 17.75
C SER A 624 2.60 23.31 16.50
N CYS A 625 2.12 22.56 15.52
CA CYS A 625 1.45 23.09 14.33
C CYS A 625 -0.01 23.47 14.67
N SER A 626 -0.47 24.60 14.13
CA SER A 626 -1.82 25.15 14.33
C SER A 626 -2.85 24.49 13.39
N ASN A 627 -4.14 24.76 13.64
CA ASN A 627 -5.25 24.47 12.71
C ASN A 627 -5.33 23.01 12.19
N GLY A 628 -4.90 22.04 13.00
CA GLY A 628 -4.90 20.62 12.64
C GLY A 628 -3.74 20.19 11.73
N GLY A 629 -2.71 21.02 11.56
CA GLY A 629 -1.48 20.63 10.91
C GLY A 629 -0.67 19.61 11.71
N VAL A 630 0.10 18.78 11.01
CA VAL A 630 0.93 17.72 11.59
C VAL A 630 2.40 18.10 11.44
N CYS A 631 3.19 18.01 12.50
CA CYS A 631 4.64 18.21 12.39
C CYS A 631 5.28 17.01 11.69
N PHE A 632 6.08 17.27 10.67
CA PHE A 632 6.86 16.27 9.95
C PHE A 632 8.33 16.68 9.92
N ALA A 633 9.21 15.84 10.47
CA ALA A 633 10.65 16.08 10.42
C ALA A 633 11.18 15.79 9.01
N ASN A 634 11.48 16.85 8.26
CA ASN A 634 12.01 16.75 6.90
C ASN A 634 13.56 16.67 6.87
N ARG A 635 14.21 16.93 8.01
CA ARG A 635 15.65 16.87 8.23
C ARG A 635 15.92 16.45 9.68
N ALA A 636 17.15 16.03 9.98
CA ALA A 636 17.57 15.65 11.33
C ALA A 636 17.32 16.75 12.39
N ASP A 637 17.45 18.03 12.03
CA ASP A 637 17.16 19.19 12.89
C ASP A 637 16.03 20.08 12.33
N GLY A 638 15.26 19.59 11.36
CA GLY A 638 14.32 20.42 10.59
C GLY A 638 12.93 19.80 10.49
N TYR A 639 11.93 20.66 10.55
CA TYR A 639 10.53 20.29 10.38
C TYR A 639 9.87 21.07 9.24
N ILE A 640 8.78 20.50 8.75
CA ILE A 640 7.72 21.18 8.01
C ILE A 640 6.42 20.85 8.74
N CYS A 641 5.60 21.85 9.04
CA CYS A 641 4.21 21.58 9.37
C CYS A 641 3.44 21.24 8.08
N LEU A 642 2.75 20.11 8.09
CA LEU A 642 1.87 19.66 7.00
C LEU A 642 0.50 20.33 7.19
N CYS A 643 0.33 21.51 6.60
CA CYS A 643 -0.85 22.36 6.82
C CYS A 643 -2.05 21.90 5.98
N PRO A 644 -3.24 21.66 6.58
CA PRO A 644 -4.41 21.24 5.83
C PRO A 644 -4.83 22.25 4.77
N LEU A 645 -5.57 21.81 3.75
CA LEU A 645 -6.06 22.71 2.69
C LEU A 645 -6.73 23.97 3.26
N GLY A 646 -6.31 25.13 2.77
CA GLY A 646 -6.77 26.44 3.26
C GLY A 646 -6.01 27.00 4.45
N PHE A 647 -4.95 26.32 4.93
CA PHE A 647 -4.02 26.85 5.93
C PHE A 647 -2.58 26.89 5.38
N ARG A 648 -1.79 27.85 5.88
CA ARG A 648 -0.39 28.09 5.49
C ARG A 648 0.38 28.81 6.61
N GLY A 649 1.65 29.10 6.39
CA GLY A 649 2.57 29.61 7.41
C GLY A 649 3.53 28.51 7.89
N SER A 650 4.55 28.84 8.68
CA SER A 650 5.52 27.84 9.13
C SER A 650 4.96 26.90 10.22
N LEU A 651 3.89 27.33 10.88
CA LEU A 651 3.13 26.60 11.90
C LEU A 651 1.64 26.51 11.53
N CYS A 652 1.28 26.63 10.25
CA CYS A 652 -0.11 26.60 9.75
C CYS A 652 -1.04 27.66 10.35
N GLU A 653 -0.47 28.78 10.79
CA GLU A 653 -1.11 29.85 11.54
C GLU A 653 -2.03 30.75 10.71
N GLU A 654 -1.79 30.88 9.40
CA GLU A 654 -2.61 31.68 8.48
C GLU A 654 -3.69 30.84 7.78
N SER A 655 -4.90 31.37 7.65
CA SER A 655 -5.98 30.78 6.83
C SER A 655 -6.23 31.56 5.54
N PHE A 656 -6.63 30.87 4.47
CA PHE A 656 -6.91 31.46 3.16
C PHE A 656 -7.90 30.62 2.33
N THR A 657 -8.55 31.25 1.34
CA THR A 657 -9.44 30.55 0.41
C THR A 657 -8.64 29.95 -0.76
N LEU A 658 -8.53 28.62 -0.82
CA LEU A 658 -7.94 27.91 -1.94
C LEU A 658 -8.80 28.07 -3.20
N SER A 659 -8.22 28.63 -4.27
CA SER A 659 -8.89 28.97 -5.53
C SER A 659 -8.06 28.68 -6.79
N SER A 660 -6.73 28.53 -6.68
CA SER A 660 -5.86 28.13 -7.78
C SER A 660 -4.73 27.22 -7.25
N PRO A 661 -4.97 25.90 -7.13
CA PRO A 661 -4.05 24.96 -6.50
C PRO A 661 -2.63 24.94 -7.09
N LEU A 662 -1.67 25.37 -6.28
CA LEU A 662 -0.23 25.28 -6.52
C LEU A 662 0.36 24.13 -5.69
N PHE A 663 1.05 23.23 -6.38
CA PHE A 663 1.79 22.11 -5.80
C PHE A 663 3.30 22.38 -5.91
N ASN A 664 4.05 21.97 -4.89
CA ASN A 664 5.48 22.12 -4.77
C ASN A 664 6.09 20.96 -3.96
N GLU A 665 7.07 20.29 -4.55
CA GLU A 665 7.79 19.17 -3.94
C GLU A 665 8.49 19.53 -2.62
N THR A 666 9.03 20.76 -2.50
CA THR A 666 9.86 21.15 -1.34
C THR A 666 9.08 21.29 -0.03
N VAL A 667 7.74 21.26 -0.10
CA VAL A 667 6.83 21.35 1.06
C VAL A 667 5.91 20.12 1.19
N PHE A 668 6.20 19.04 0.46
CA PHE A 668 5.39 17.80 0.46
C PHE A 668 3.91 18.02 0.13
N SER A 669 3.59 18.93 -0.80
CA SER A 669 2.19 19.25 -1.11
C SER A 669 1.46 18.11 -1.82
N TYR A 670 0.25 17.78 -1.39
CA TYR A 670 -0.66 16.91 -2.15
C TYR A 670 -2.12 17.18 -1.78
N ALA A 671 -3.04 16.84 -2.69
CA ALA A 671 -4.47 16.83 -2.43
C ALA A 671 -5.04 15.40 -2.54
N VAL A 672 -6.09 15.12 -1.77
CA VAL A 672 -6.74 13.82 -1.64
C VAL A 672 -8.25 14.00 -1.75
N ILE A 673 -8.87 13.36 -2.73
CA ILE A 673 -10.29 13.56 -3.03
C ILE A 673 -11.01 12.20 -3.06
N PRO A 674 -12.13 12.02 -2.34
CA PRO A 674 -12.93 10.80 -2.43
C PRO A 674 -13.48 10.62 -3.85
N TRP A 675 -13.61 9.37 -4.31
CA TRP A 675 -14.22 9.09 -5.61
C TRP A 675 -15.64 9.66 -5.68
N PRO A 676 -16.04 10.28 -6.81
CA PRO A 676 -17.38 10.86 -6.97
C PRO A 676 -18.51 9.82 -7.07
N GLN A 677 -18.18 8.52 -7.08
CA GLN A 677 -19.07 7.38 -6.98
C GLN A 677 -18.57 6.48 -5.82
N SER A 678 -19.42 5.62 -5.28
CA SER A 678 -19.04 4.71 -4.18
C SER A 678 -17.84 3.82 -4.56
N SER A 679 -16.85 3.70 -3.68
CA SER A 679 -15.57 2.98 -3.88
C SER A 679 -15.68 1.44 -4.02
N GLN A 680 -16.88 0.92 -4.26
CA GLN A 680 -17.18 -0.48 -4.59
C GLN A 680 -17.59 -0.64 -6.07
N SER A 681 -17.37 0.40 -6.88
CA SER A 681 -17.83 0.47 -8.28
C SER A 681 -16.70 0.10 -9.24
N TYR A 682 -16.71 -1.13 -9.76
CA TYR A 682 -15.80 -1.55 -10.83
C TYR A 682 -15.93 -0.62 -12.05
N LEU A 683 -14.85 0.07 -12.39
CA LEU A 683 -14.86 1.10 -13.42
C LEU A 683 -14.60 0.46 -14.80
N SER A 684 -15.64 0.33 -15.62
CA SER A 684 -15.54 -0.10 -17.02
C SER A 684 -15.18 1.03 -18.00
N PHE A 685 -15.49 2.28 -17.61
CA PHE A 685 -15.14 3.50 -18.34
C PHE A 685 -14.66 4.58 -17.36
N THR A 686 -13.57 5.26 -17.71
CA THR A 686 -13.01 6.41 -16.98
C THR A 686 -12.44 7.40 -17.96
N GLU A 687 -12.91 8.65 -17.93
CA GLU A 687 -12.31 9.77 -18.64
C GLU A 687 -11.95 10.89 -17.67
N PHE A 688 -10.73 11.41 -17.78
CA PHE A 688 -10.25 12.57 -17.06
C PHE A 688 -9.89 13.70 -18.05
N GLU A 689 -10.38 14.90 -17.78
CA GLU A 689 -9.83 16.14 -18.37
C GLU A 689 -9.06 16.92 -17.29
N MET A 690 -7.86 17.40 -17.59
CA MET A 690 -7.06 18.21 -16.66
C MET A 690 -6.47 19.43 -17.37
N THR A 691 -6.51 20.60 -16.73
CA THR A 691 -5.75 21.79 -17.16
C THR A 691 -4.68 22.08 -16.12
N PHE A 692 -3.42 22.04 -16.53
CA PHE A 692 -2.26 22.10 -15.64
C PHE A 692 -1.11 22.93 -16.23
N ARG A 693 -0.15 23.31 -15.40
CA ARG A 693 1.05 24.07 -15.76
C ARG A 693 2.25 23.53 -14.99
N PRO A 694 3.15 22.73 -15.62
CA PRO A 694 4.30 22.12 -14.95
C PRO A 694 5.46 23.12 -14.82
N SER A 695 6.15 23.15 -13.68
CA SER A 695 7.42 23.89 -13.51
C SER A 695 8.63 22.95 -13.38
N MET A 696 8.41 21.64 -13.26
CA MET A 696 9.45 20.61 -13.23
C MET A 696 9.20 19.55 -14.33
N PRO A 697 10.25 18.88 -14.85
CA PRO A 697 10.13 17.92 -15.95
C PRO A 697 9.57 16.54 -15.56
N ASP A 698 9.47 16.25 -14.26
CA ASP A 698 8.91 15.02 -13.71
C ASP A 698 7.85 15.36 -12.65
N GLY A 699 6.90 14.44 -12.42
CA GLY A 699 6.01 14.49 -11.25
C GLY A 699 4.65 13.82 -11.47
N MET A 700 4.05 13.27 -10.41
CA MET A 700 2.73 12.65 -10.48
C MET A 700 1.60 13.69 -10.44
N LEU A 701 0.74 13.68 -11.47
CA LEU A 701 -0.43 14.54 -11.59
C LEU A 701 -1.66 13.95 -10.89
N LEU A 702 -1.91 12.65 -11.07
CA LEU A 702 -3.02 11.92 -10.45
C LEU A 702 -2.66 10.45 -10.16
N TYR A 703 -3.10 9.90 -9.02
CA TYR A 703 -2.94 8.48 -8.66
C TYR A 703 -4.14 7.94 -7.88
N SER A 704 -4.51 6.69 -8.12
CA SER A 704 -5.37 5.89 -7.23
C SER A 704 -5.21 4.40 -7.54
N ASP A 705 -5.18 3.55 -6.51
CA ASP A 705 -5.09 2.09 -6.58
C ASP A 705 -6.15 1.37 -5.72
N ASP A 706 -6.15 0.04 -5.78
CA ASP A 706 -6.76 -0.82 -4.75
C ASP A 706 -5.68 -1.52 -3.92
N ALA A 707 -5.82 -1.52 -2.59
CA ALA A 707 -4.82 -2.12 -1.69
C ALA A 707 -4.78 -3.66 -1.74
N GLY A 708 -5.88 -4.32 -2.15
CA GLY A 708 -6.01 -5.78 -2.18
C GLY A 708 -5.66 -6.46 -3.51
N SER A 709 -5.61 -5.71 -4.61
CA SER A 709 -5.28 -6.24 -5.95
C SER A 709 -4.04 -5.59 -6.59
N GLY A 710 -3.81 -5.90 -7.88
CA GLY A 710 -2.78 -5.24 -8.69
C GLY A 710 -3.25 -3.93 -9.34
N ASP A 711 -4.52 -3.57 -9.17
CA ASP A 711 -5.19 -2.48 -9.87
C ASP A 711 -4.65 -1.11 -9.48
N TYR A 712 -4.39 -0.25 -10.47
CA TYR A 712 -4.07 1.16 -10.28
C TYR A 712 -4.36 1.98 -11.54
N LEU A 713 -4.51 3.28 -11.34
CA LEU A 713 -4.55 4.30 -12.38
C LEU A 713 -3.65 5.47 -11.99
N ALA A 714 -2.75 5.86 -12.88
CA ALA A 714 -1.78 6.93 -12.67
C ALA A 714 -1.62 7.82 -13.91
N ILE A 715 -1.44 9.11 -13.67
CA ILE A 715 -1.04 10.11 -14.67
C ILE A 715 0.24 10.76 -14.14
N ASN A 716 1.34 10.61 -14.87
CA ASN A 716 2.64 11.14 -14.49
C ASN A 716 3.21 12.03 -15.60
N LEU A 717 4.11 12.93 -15.22
CA LEU A 717 5.06 13.58 -16.10
C LEU A 717 6.42 12.90 -15.91
N VAL A 718 7.09 12.55 -17.01
CA VAL A 718 8.40 11.86 -17.02
C VAL A 718 9.25 12.43 -18.16
N ASP A 719 10.34 13.13 -17.83
CA ASP A 719 11.16 13.89 -18.81
C ASP A 719 10.31 14.72 -19.79
N ARG A 720 9.39 15.53 -19.26
CA ARG A 720 8.42 16.36 -20.01
C ARG A 720 7.45 15.59 -20.92
N TYR A 721 7.39 14.27 -20.91
CA TYR A 721 6.31 13.50 -21.55
C TYR A 721 5.22 13.17 -20.54
N VAL A 722 3.95 13.24 -20.95
CA VAL A 722 2.84 12.80 -20.10
C VAL A 722 2.65 11.29 -20.31
N GLU A 723 2.63 10.53 -19.22
CA GLU A 723 2.38 9.09 -19.21
C GLU A 723 1.11 8.75 -18.43
N PHE A 724 0.14 8.13 -19.11
CA PHE A 724 -1.02 7.50 -18.51
C PHE A 724 -0.77 5.99 -18.35
N ARG A 725 -0.82 5.50 -17.10
CA ARG A 725 -0.52 4.11 -16.73
C ARG A 725 -1.70 3.52 -15.97
N PHE A 726 -2.12 2.31 -16.30
CA PHE A 726 -3.17 1.61 -15.57
C PHE A 726 -3.06 0.09 -15.68
N ASP A 727 -3.46 -0.63 -14.64
CA ASP A 727 -3.57 -2.10 -14.62
C ASP A 727 -4.97 -2.50 -14.15
N CYS A 728 -5.54 -3.51 -14.80
CA CYS A 728 -6.86 -4.08 -14.49
C CYS A 728 -6.76 -5.39 -13.69
N GLY A 729 -5.61 -5.67 -13.08
CA GLY A 729 -5.33 -6.89 -12.32
C GLY A 729 -4.71 -8.03 -13.15
N SER A 730 -4.23 -7.76 -14.36
CA SER A 730 -3.57 -8.77 -15.23
C SER A 730 -2.44 -8.24 -16.11
N GLY A 731 -1.90 -7.06 -15.81
CA GLY A 731 -0.74 -6.46 -16.48
C GLY A 731 -1.06 -5.07 -17.03
N GLY A 732 -0.21 -4.10 -16.70
CA GLY A 732 -0.48 -2.69 -16.93
C GLY A 732 -0.21 -2.21 -18.36
N ALA A 733 -1.03 -1.26 -18.82
CA ALA A 733 -0.71 -0.38 -19.94
C ALA A 733 0.16 0.79 -19.48
N ALA A 734 1.02 1.28 -20.38
CA ALA A 734 1.68 2.58 -20.28
C ALA A 734 1.56 3.29 -21.64
N ILE A 735 0.91 4.45 -21.64
CA ILE A 735 0.63 5.27 -22.83
C ILE A 735 1.32 6.62 -22.64
N ARG A 736 2.13 7.05 -23.60
CA ARG A 736 2.98 8.26 -23.51
C ARG A 736 2.61 9.26 -24.61
N SER A 737 2.75 10.55 -24.34
CA SER A 737 2.57 11.60 -25.36
C SER A 737 3.56 11.44 -26.54
N GLU A 738 3.16 11.87 -27.74
CA GLU A 738 4.02 11.81 -28.95
C GLU A 738 5.20 12.79 -28.82
N GLU A 739 4.96 13.96 -28.23
CA GLU A 739 5.94 15.03 -28.04
C GLU A 739 6.07 15.44 -26.56
N GLN A 740 7.20 16.09 -26.22
CA GLN A 740 7.40 16.73 -24.91
C GLN A 740 6.55 17.99 -24.78
N ILE A 741 5.99 18.23 -23.60
CA ILE A 741 5.35 19.50 -23.26
C ILE A 741 6.40 20.53 -22.81
N SER A 742 6.10 21.81 -22.99
CA SER A 742 6.92 22.90 -22.46
C SER A 742 6.72 23.08 -20.95
N LEU A 743 7.73 23.63 -20.28
CA LEU A 743 7.62 24.02 -18.87
C LEU A 743 7.10 25.47 -18.76
N ASP A 744 6.45 25.75 -17.64
CA ASP A 744 5.82 27.03 -17.29
C ASP A 744 4.77 27.53 -18.29
N SER A 745 4.17 26.63 -19.08
CA SER A 745 3.05 26.87 -19.98
C SER A 745 1.78 26.11 -19.56
N TRP A 746 0.61 26.59 -19.97
CA TRP A 746 -0.66 25.91 -19.76
C TRP A 746 -0.86 24.77 -20.76
N HIS A 747 -1.27 23.60 -20.27
CA HIS A 747 -1.57 22.40 -21.05
C HIS A 747 -2.96 21.86 -20.74
N GLU A 748 -3.62 21.28 -21.75
CA GLU A 748 -4.89 20.56 -21.61
C GLU A 748 -4.70 19.08 -21.90
N LEU A 749 -4.91 18.24 -20.88
CA LEU A 749 -4.83 16.79 -20.96
C LEU A 749 -6.24 16.20 -21.07
N ARG A 750 -6.45 15.29 -22.01
CA ARG A 750 -7.56 14.33 -22.02
C ARG A 750 -6.97 12.92 -21.96
N VAL A 751 -7.34 12.15 -20.95
CA VAL A 751 -7.10 10.70 -20.92
C VAL A 751 -8.42 9.97 -20.75
N SER A 752 -8.67 8.94 -21.55
CA SER A 752 -9.84 8.10 -21.41
C SER A 752 -9.44 6.63 -21.43
N ARG A 753 -10.28 5.78 -20.83
CA ARG A 753 -10.12 4.33 -20.86
C ARG A 753 -11.48 3.67 -20.93
N THR A 754 -11.63 2.77 -21.89
CA THR A 754 -12.79 1.89 -22.06
C THR A 754 -12.31 0.45 -22.03
N ALA A 755 -12.76 -0.32 -21.04
CA ALA A 755 -12.24 -1.65 -20.75
C ALA A 755 -10.71 -1.65 -20.59
N LYS A 756 -9.98 -2.35 -21.46
CA LYS A 756 -8.49 -2.37 -21.50
C LYS A 756 -7.89 -1.27 -22.37
N SER A 757 -8.67 -0.69 -23.30
CA SER A 757 -8.15 0.35 -24.20
C SER A 757 -8.09 1.67 -23.46
N GLY A 758 -6.94 2.32 -23.51
CA GLY A 758 -6.71 3.69 -23.06
C GLY A 758 -6.34 4.60 -24.23
N ILE A 759 -6.67 5.87 -24.11
CA ILE A 759 -6.31 6.93 -25.04
C ILE A 759 -5.75 8.10 -24.23
N LEU A 760 -4.63 8.67 -24.66
CA LEU A 760 -4.05 9.90 -24.11
C LEU A 760 -3.92 10.94 -25.22
N GLN A 761 -4.32 12.17 -24.95
CA GLN A 761 -4.08 13.33 -25.81
C GLN A 761 -3.67 14.53 -24.95
N VAL A 762 -2.64 15.25 -25.37
CA VAL A 762 -2.21 16.51 -24.74
C VAL A 762 -2.29 17.62 -25.79
N ASP A 763 -2.91 18.74 -25.43
CA ASP A 763 -3.12 19.91 -26.28
C ASP A 763 -3.70 19.56 -27.66
N SER A 764 -2.97 19.89 -28.73
CA SER A 764 -3.28 19.52 -30.12
C SER A 764 -2.37 18.41 -30.67
N GLN A 765 -1.64 17.68 -29.80
CA GLN A 765 -0.93 16.47 -30.22
C GLN A 765 -1.93 15.41 -30.71
N ARG A 766 -1.44 14.38 -31.41
CA ARG A 766 -2.28 13.25 -31.82
C ARG A 766 -2.68 12.42 -30.60
N PRO A 767 -3.92 11.89 -30.55
CA PRO A 767 -4.27 10.87 -29.57
C PRO A 767 -3.38 9.63 -29.73
N VAL A 768 -2.80 9.16 -28.63
CA VAL A 768 -2.03 7.93 -28.55
C VAL A 768 -2.87 6.87 -27.85
N GLU A 769 -3.03 5.70 -28.46
CA GLU A 769 -3.80 4.58 -27.91
C GLU A 769 -2.87 3.51 -27.30
N GLY A 770 -3.40 2.74 -26.35
CA GLY A 770 -2.71 1.60 -25.76
C GLY A 770 -3.68 0.64 -25.06
N ILE A 771 -3.25 -0.59 -24.81
CA ILE A 771 -4.14 -1.67 -24.32
C ILE A 771 -3.45 -2.39 -23.15
N ALA A 772 -4.16 -2.55 -22.02
CA ALA A 772 -3.68 -3.31 -20.86
C ALA A 772 -3.65 -4.82 -21.12
N GLU A 773 -2.74 -5.53 -20.47
CA GLU A 773 -2.45 -6.94 -20.73
C GLU A 773 -3.43 -7.90 -20.03
N GLY A 774 -3.37 -9.17 -20.45
CA GLY A 774 -4.13 -10.26 -19.84
C GLY A 774 -5.63 -10.22 -20.13
N ALA A 775 -6.45 -10.57 -19.13
CA ALA A 775 -7.85 -10.93 -19.32
C ALA A 775 -8.85 -9.85 -18.89
N PHE A 776 -8.58 -9.11 -17.81
CA PHE A 776 -9.58 -8.27 -17.14
C PHE A 776 -9.83 -6.92 -17.83
N THR A 777 -11.07 -6.45 -17.76
CA THR A 777 -11.54 -5.20 -18.41
C THR A 777 -12.07 -4.16 -17.43
N GLN A 778 -12.30 -4.56 -16.18
CA GLN A 778 -12.71 -3.69 -15.10
C GLN A 778 -11.50 -3.36 -14.26
N ILE A 779 -11.48 -2.16 -13.67
CA ILE A 779 -10.51 -1.76 -12.67
C ILE A 779 -11.25 -1.41 -11.38
N ASN A 780 -10.70 -1.82 -10.25
CA ASN A 780 -11.12 -1.37 -8.92
C ASN A 780 -10.10 -0.38 -8.38
N CYS A 781 -10.56 0.77 -7.87
CA CYS A 781 -9.72 1.76 -7.22
C CYS A 781 -10.42 2.17 -5.92
N SER A 782 -10.02 1.57 -4.80
CA SER A 782 -10.66 1.78 -3.49
C SER A 782 -10.02 2.90 -2.67
N SER A 783 -8.75 3.22 -2.94
CA SER A 783 -8.09 4.42 -2.43
C SER A 783 -8.73 5.70 -2.99
N PRO A 784 -8.59 6.86 -2.32
CA PRO A 784 -9.00 8.15 -2.89
C PRO A 784 -8.15 8.55 -4.10
N LEU A 785 -8.62 9.55 -4.86
CA LEU A 785 -7.87 10.23 -5.90
C LEU A 785 -6.82 11.14 -5.25
N TYR A 786 -5.55 10.75 -5.33
CA TYR A 786 -4.42 11.59 -5.01
C TYR A 786 -4.10 12.51 -6.20
N ILE A 787 -3.78 13.77 -5.92
CA ILE A 787 -3.49 14.81 -6.93
C ILE A 787 -2.23 15.56 -6.51
N GLY A 788 -1.30 15.73 -7.46
CA GLY A 788 -0.03 16.43 -7.28
C GLY A 788 1.01 15.70 -6.41
N GLY A 789 0.60 14.72 -5.59
CA GLY A 789 1.49 13.89 -4.81
C GLY A 789 0.76 12.84 -3.97
N VAL A 790 1.51 11.99 -3.26
CA VAL A 790 0.98 11.04 -2.26
C VAL A 790 1.64 11.27 -0.90
N ALA A 791 1.00 10.79 0.17
CA ALA A 791 1.59 10.79 1.51
C ALA A 791 2.85 9.91 1.60
N GLU A 792 2.85 8.74 0.94
CA GLU A 792 3.92 7.73 1.06
C GLU A 792 4.20 7.06 -0.30
N TYR A 793 5.24 7.52 -0.99
CA TYR A 793 5.61 7.03 -2.33
C TYR A 793 5.94 5.53 -2.36
N GLU A 794 6.54 5.00 -1.31
CA GLU A 794 6.92 3.59 -1.17
C GLU A 794 5.74 2.62 -1.12
N LYS A 795 4.54 3.10 -0.76
CA LYS A 795 3.30 2.28 -0.73
C LYS A 795 2.62 2.18 -2.10
N THR A 796 3.03 3.00 -3.09
CA THR A 796 2.43 2.98 -4.43
C THR A 796 2.83 1.74 -5.23
N LYS A 797 2.00 1.32 -6.20
CA LYS A 797 2.33 0.21 -7.10
C LYS A 797 3.54 0.62 -7.97
N ARG A 798 4.68 -0.08 -7.85
CA ARG A 798 5.94 0.28 -8.55
C ARG A 798 5.80 0.44 -10.08
N THR A 799 4.89 -0.31 -10.70
CA THR A 799 4.59 -0.25 -12.15
C THR A 799 3.84 1.02 -12.57
N ALA A 800 3.19 1.71 -11.63
CA ALA A 800 2.45 2.95 -11.84
C ALA A 800 3.34 4.18 -12.12
N GLY A 801 4.65 4.10 -11.87
CA GLY A 801 5.60 5.19 -12.17
C GLY A 801 5.55 6.38 -11.21
N VAL A 802 4.84 6.29 -10.10
CA VAL A 802 4.70 7.37 -9.09
C VAL A 802 5.98 7.46 -8.26
N ILE A 803 6.96 8.22 -8.76
CA ILE A 803 8.31 8.33 -8.17
C ILE A 803 8.56 9.70 -7.52
N LYS A 804 7.87 10.75 -7.99
CA LYS A 804 8.03 12.14 -7.50
C LYS A 804 6.68 12.86 -7.35
N PRO A 805 6.56 13.84 -6.43
CA PRO A 805 5.50 14.84 -6.48
C PRO A 805 5.59 15.70 -7.75
N PHE A 806 4.50 16.37 -8.08
CA PHE A 806 4.42 17.38 -9.14
C PHE A 806 4.61 18.77 -8.56
N THR A 807 5.43 19.58 -9.24
CA THR A 807 5.62 21.00 -8.93
C THR A 807 5.07 21.83 -10.07
N GLY A 808 4.05 22.65 -9.79
CA GLY A 808 3.26 23.37 -10.78
C GLY A 808 1.81 23.60 -10.34
N ILE A 809 0.97 24.08 -11.26
CA ILE A 809 -0.44 24.44 -10.99
C ILE A 809 -1.37 23.41 -11.60
N ILE A 810 -2.43 23.01 -10.89
CA ILE A 810 -3.54 22.21 -11.45
C ILE A 810 -4.85 22.98 -11.21
N GLN A 811 -5.49 23.41 -12.30
CA GLN A 811 -6.55 24.41 -12.27
C GLN A 811 -7.95 23.83 -12.55
N LYS A 812 -8.01 22.81 -13.41
CA LYS A 812 -9.24 22.10 -13.80
C LYS A 812 -8.99 20.61 -13.63
N LEU A 813 -9.92 19.90 -13.00
CA LEU A 813 -10.05 18.46 -13.08
C LEU A 813 -11.52 18.12 -13.34
N ILE A 814 -11.76 17.28 -14.34
CA ILE A 814 -13.05 16.66 -14.63
C ILE A 814 -12.83 15.15 -14.66
N LEU A 815 -13.71 14.38 -14.05
CA LEU A 815 -13.81 12.93 -14.18
C LEU A 815 -15.21 12.58 -14.65
N ASN A 816 -15.34 11.90 -15.79
CA ASN A 816 -16.63 11.41 -16.30
C ASN A 816 -17.69 12.53 -16.35
N ASP A 817 -17.35 13.66 -17.00
CA ASP A 817 -18.14 14.91 -17.09
C ASP A 817 -18.35 15.69 -15.77
N ARG A 818 -17.98 15.12 -14.62
CA ARG A 818 -18.11 15.78 -13.30
C ARG A 818 -16.85 16.58 -12.98
N THR A 819 -16.97 17.90 -12.86
CA THR A 819 -15.89 18.73 -12.29
C THR A 819 -15.56 18.28 -10.87
N ILE A 820 -14.29 18.01 -10.59
CA ILE A 820 -13.79 17.72 -9.25
C ILE A 820 -13.17 19.00 -8.67
N PRO A 821 -13.81 19.66 -7.69
CA PRO A 821 -13.24 20.82 -7.02
C PRO A 821 -12.15 20.40 -6.01
N VAL A 822 -10.96 20.98 -6.15
CA VAL A 822 -9.88 20.90 -5.16
C VAL A 822 -10.06 22.06 -4.17
N THR A 823 -11.03 21.95 -3.25
CA THR A 823 -11.32 22.99 -2.24
C THR A 823 -11.55 22.38 -0.87
N THR A 824 -11.46 23.22 0.17
CA THR A 824 -11.49 22.81 1.59
C THR A 824 -12.76 22.08 2.04
N GLY A 825 -13.87 22.21 1.29
CA GLY A 825 -15.13 21.51 1.55
C GLY A 825 -15.34 20.22 0.73
N SER A 826 -14.38 19.83 -0.12
CA SER A 826 -14.50 18.66 -1.02
C SER A 826 -13.23 17.81 -1.15
N ALA A 827 -12.09 18.31 -0.67
CA ALA A 827 -10.80 17.66 -0.72
C ALA A 827 -10.11 17.74 0.65
N GLY A 828 -9.39 16.69 1.01
CA GLY A 828 -8.29 16.75 1.98
C GLY A 828 -6.97 17.02 1.27
N GLY A 829 -5.89 17.15 2.02
CA GLY A 829 -4.55 17.44 1.48
C GLY A 829 -3.74 18.33 2.40
N VAL A 830 -2.45 18.45 2.10
CA VAL A 830 -1.49 19.25 2.87
C VAL A 830 -0.66 20.16 1.97
N ASN A 831 -0.27 21.33 2.48
CA ASN A 831 0.67 22.28 1.88
C ASN A 831 0.39 22.71 0.42
N VAL A 832 -0.84 22.55 -0.06
CA VAL A 832 -1.28 23.08 -1.36
C VAL A 832 -1.61 24.56 -1.22
N ALA A 833 -0.84 25.41 -1.92
CA ALA A 833 -0.97 26.86 -1.86
C ALA A 833 -1.90 27.39 -2.97
N ASN A 834 -2.13 28.71 -2.98
CA ASN A 834 -2.63 29.40 -4.17
C ASN A 834 -1.46 29.83 -5.07
N SER A 835 -1.63 29.67 -6.39
CA SER A 835 -0.77 30.31 -7.40
C SER A 835 -1.07 31.82 -7.51
N ALA A 836 -0.17 32.56 -8.17
CA ALA A 836 -0.39 33.99 -8.47
C ALA A 836 -1.44 34.13 -9.58
N HIS A 837 -2.72 34.22 -9.20
CA HIS A 837 -3.85 34.13 -10.12
C HIS A 837 -5.03 35.03 -9.68
N PRO A 838 -5.75 35.73 -10.59
CA PRO A 838 -6.76 36.72 -10.21
C PRO A 838 -7.86 36.23 -9.25
N CYS A 839 -8.31 34.96 -9.34
CA CYS A 839 -9.32 34.42 -8.40
C CYS A 839 -8.90 34.46 -6.92
N VAL A 840 -7.61 34.60 -6.59
CA VAL A 840 -7.13 34.71 -5.20
C VAL A 840 -7.65 36.00 -4.54
N GLU A 841 -7.81 37.07 -5.32
CA GLU A 841 -8.35 38.36 -4.85
C GLU A 841 -9.89 38.36 -4.74
N SER A 842 -10.55 37.20 -4.97
CA SER A 842 -12.01 37.06 -5.02
C SER A 842 -12.73 38.09 -5.90
N PRO A 843 -12.38 38.21 -7.19
CA PRO A 843 -12.78 39.32 -8.08
C PRO A 843 -14.22 39.22 -8.62
N CYS A 844 -15.07 38.41 -7.98
CA CYS A 844 -16.48 38.25 -8.33
C CYS A 844 -17.32 38.86 -7.19
N ALA A 845 -18.01 39.96 -7.48
CA ALA A 845 -18.84 40.66 -6.52
C ALA A 845 -20.12 39.86 -6.16
N ASN A 846 -20.84 40.32 -5.14
CA ASN A 846 -22.23 39.92 -4.87
C ASN A 846 -22.45 38.41 -4.69
N GLY A 847 -21.47 37.72 -4.09
CA GLY A 847 -21.51 36.27 -3.87
C GLY A 847 -21.23 35.41 -5.11
N GLY A 848 -20.84 36.01 -6.24
CA GLY A 848 -20.43 35.27 -7.44
C GLY A 848 -19.21 34.39 -7.18
N THR A 849 -19.18 33.20 -7.78
CA THR A 849 -18.07 32.24 -7.62
C THR A 849 -17.02 32.43 -8.71
N CYS A 850 -15.77 32.68 -8.33
CA CYS A 850 -14.67 32.76 -9.31
C CYS A 850 -14.27 31.37 -9.80
N ARG A 851 -14.20 31.18 -11.12
CA ARG A 851 -13.70 29.98 -11.79
C ARG A 851 -12.41 30.34 -12.53
N PRO A 852 -11.26 29.78 -12.13
CA PRO A 852 -9.96 30.09 -12.74
C PRO A 852 -9.86 29.48 -14.15
N LYS A 853 -9.19 30.17 -15.09
CA LYS A 853 -9.12 29.77 -16.51
C LYS A 853 -7.84 30.32 -17.17
N TRP A 854 -6.82 29.48 -17.28
CA TRP A 854 -5.44 29.83 -17.60
C TRP A 854 -4.98 31.00 -16.72
N ASP A 855 -4.47 32.09 -17.28
CA ASP A 855 -4.09 33.30 -16.51
C ASP A 855 -5.28 34.25 -16.24
N GLY A 856 -6.50 33.87 -16.65
CA GLY A 856 -7.73 34.64 -16.51
C GLY A 856 -8.80 33.93 -15.67
N TYR A 857 -10.03 34.45 -15.69
CA TYR A 857 -11.13 33.91 -14.89
C TYR A 857 -12.50 34.20 -15.50
N GLU A 858 -13.48 33.40 -15.08
CA GLU A 858 -14.91 33.63 -15.30
C GLU A 858 -15.63 33.67 -13.94
N CYS A 859 -16.68 34.49 -13.82
CA CYS A 859 -17.54 34.50 -12.64
C CYS A 859 -18.84 33.73 -12.93
N ASP A 860 -19.18 32.78 -12.06
CA ASP A 860 -20.49 32.12 -12.00
C ASP A 860 -21.39 33.00 -11.09
N CYS A 861 -22.34 33.73 -11.66
CA CYS A 861 -23.13 34.73 -10.91
C CYS A 861 -24.40 34.18 -10.25
N SER A 862 -24.72 34.74 -9.08
CA SER A 862 -25.95 34.51 -8.31
C SER A 862 -27.16 35.18 -8.97
N LEU A 863 -28.36 34.67 -8.68
CA LEU A 863 -29.61 35.25 -9.17
C LEU A 863 -29.72 36.74 -8.83
N GLY A 864 -30.07 37.58 -9.81
CA GLY A 864 -30.14 39.04 -9.67
C GLY A 864 -28.89 39.82 -10.09
N TYR A 865 -27.77 39.16 -10.39
CA TYR A 865 -26.49 39.81 -10.71
C TYR A 865 -25.89 39.37 -12.06
N ASP A 866 -25.35 40.33 -12.81
CA ASP A 866 -24.74 40.14 -14.14
C ASP A 866 -23.37 40.86 -14.26
N GLY A 867 -22.67 40.61 -15.36
CA GLY A 867 -21.43 41.25 -15.75
C GLY A 867 -20.23 40.34 -15.51
N ARG A 868 -19.10 40.69 -16.14
CA ARG A 868 -17.84 39.91 -16.09
C ARG A 868 -17.38 39.58 -14.66
N HIS A 869 -17.79 40.38 -13.69
CA HIS A 869 -17.40 40.30 -12.27
C HIS A 869 -18.64 40.21 -11.35
N CYS A 870 -19.82 39.85 -11.87
CA CYS A 870 -21.12 39.92 -11.19
C CYS A 870 -21.43 41.31 -10.58
N GLN A 871 -20.77 42.36 -11.09
CA GLN A 871 -20.74 43.69 -10.51
C GLN A 871 -21.94 44.55 -10.88
N LYS A 872 -22.74 44.11 -11.86
CA LYS A 872 -24.04 44.74 -12.15
C LYS A 872 -25.07 44.11 -11.24
N GLU A 873 -25.41 44.82 -10.17
CA GLU A 873 -26.70 44.62 -9.50
C GLU A 873 -27.82 44.94 -10.50
N CYS A 874 -28.60 43.94 -10.91
CA CYS A 874 -29.74 44.16 -11.80
C CYS A 874 -30.98 44.54 -10.98
N GLY A 875 -30.84 45.53 -10.07
CA GLY A 875 -31.67 45.74 -8.88
C GLY A 875 -33.18 45.76 -9.11
N ASN A 876 -33.80 46.95 -9.22
CA ASN A 876 -35.26 47.03 -9.37
C ASN A 876 -35.78 46.37 -10.67
N TYR A 877 -34.94 46.21 -11.70
CA TYR A 877 -35.29 45.54 -12.96
C TYR A 877 -35.48 44.02 -12.84
N CYS A 878 -34.80 43.35 -11.89
CA CYS A 878 -34.95 41.91 -11.64
C CYS A 878 -35.50 41.57 -10.25
N LEU A 879 -36.02 42.53 -9.48
CA LEU A 879 -36.65 42.26 -8.17
C LEU A 879 -38.04 42.90 -7.96
N ASN A 880 -38.34 44.04 -8.58
CA ASN A 880 -39.68 44.68 -8.52
C ASN A 880 -40.45 44.61 -9.86
N THR A 881 -39.92 43.86 -10.83
CA THR A 881 -40.56 43.63 -12.14
C THR A 881 -40.38 42.19 -12.59
N VAL A 882 -40.22 41.24 -11.65
CA VAL A 882 -40.12 39.81 -11.96
C VAL A 882 -41.44 39.26 -12.54
N THR A 883 -42.57 39.88 -12.14
CA THR A 883 -43.92 39.71 -12.69
C THR A 883 -44.06 40.06 -14.17
N GLU A 884 -43.27 41.02 -14.69
CA GLU A 884 -43.56 41.70 -15.97
C GLU A 884 -42.37 41.83 -16.94
N ALA A 885 -41.11 41.68 -16.50
CA ALA A 885 -39.92 41.95 -17.32
C ALA A 885 -39.11 40.70 -17.76
N ILE A 886 -39.17 39.59 -17.01
CA ILE A 886 -38.63 38.29 -17.47
C ILE A 886 -39.78 37.30 -17.71
N GLU A 887 -40.65 37.66 -18.66
CA GLU A 887 -41.63 36.74 -19.25
C GLU A 887 -40.94 35.50 -19.86
N ILE A 888 -39.66 35.63 -20.24
CA ILE A 888 -38.86 34.63 -20.94
C ILE A 888 -37.41 34.60 -20.42
N PRO A 889 -37.03 33.63 -19.57
CA PRO A 889 -35.62 33.37 -19.23
C PRO A 889 -34.83 32.73 -20.39
N GLN A 890 -33.55 33.13 -20.49
CA GLN A 890 -32.52 32.54 -21.34
C GLN A 890 -31.55 31.69 -20.50
N PHE A 891 -31.15 30.56 -21.09
CA PHE A 891 -30.24 29.56 -20.55
C PHE A 891 -29.03 29.41 -21.47
N ILE A 892 -27.83 29.29 -20.88
CA ILE A 892 -26.54 29.21 -21.59
C ILE A 892 -25.83 27.86 -21.36
N GLY A 893 -26.60 26.76 -21.30
CA GLY A 893 -26.09 25.38 -21.11
C GLY A 893 -25.65 25.06 -19.68
N ARG A 894 -25.06 26.03 -18.95
CA ARG A 894 -24.75 25.97 -17.51
C ARG A 894 -25.75 26.71 -16.62
N SER A 895 -26.96 26.95 -17.13
CA SER A 895 -28.03 27.68 -16.44
C SER A 895 -29.11 26.73 -15.94
N TYR A 896 -29.76 27.07 -14.83
CA TYR A 896 -30.92 26.32 -14.34
C TYR A 896 -31.83 27.19 -13.47
N LEU A 897 -33.10 26.78 -13.36
CA LEU A 897 -34.07 27.24 -12.38
C LEU A 897 -34.62 26.03 -11.60
N THR A 898 -34.80 26.17 -10.29
CA THR A 898 -35.30 25.12 -9.39
C THR A 898 -36.63 25.50 -8.76
N TYR A 899 -37.49 24.51 -8.52
CA TYR A 899 -38.79 24.69 -7.85
C TYR A 899 -39.03 23.52 -6.89
N ASP A 900 -39.01 23.78 -5.59
CA ASP A 900 -39.24 22.80 -4.51
C ASP A 900 -40.65 22.90 -3.89
N ASN A 901 -41.36 24.00 -4.15
CA ASN A 901 -42.71 24.28 -3.68
C ASN A 901 -43.64 23.08 -3.91
N ARG A 902 -44.20 22.57 -2.80
CA ARG A 902 -45.02 21.35 -2.75
C ARG A 902 -46.17 21.33 -3.75
N ASP A 903 -46.74 22.47 -4.10
CA ASP A 903 -47.91 22.52 -4.98
C ASP A 903 -47.54 22.54 -6.47
N ILE A 904 -46.35 23.04 -6.81
CA ILE A 904 -45.72 22.89 -8.13
C ILE A 904 -45.26 21.43 -8.30
N VAL A 905 -44.52 20.93 -7.31
CA VAL A 905 -43.97 19.57 -7.24
C VAL A 905 -45.07 18.49 -7.31
N LYS A 906 -46.22 18.67 -6.65
CA LYS A 906 -47.37 17.75 -6.78
C LYS A 906 -47.93 17.69 -8.20
N ARG A 907 -48.07 18.81 -8.91
CA ARG A 907 -48.72 18.90 -10.23
C ARG A 907 -47.98 18.15 -11.34
N VAL A 908 -46.69 17.89 -11.17
CA VAL A 908 -45.88 17.07 -12.09
C VAL A 908 -45.87 15.57 -11.74
N SER A 909 -46.30 15.20 -10.53
CA SER A 909 -46.26 13.83 -9.96
C SER A 909 -47.60 13.08 -10.05
N GLY A 910 -47.62 11.83 -9.59
CA GLY A 910 -48.85 11.06 -9.38
C GLY A 910 -49.33 10.31 -10.62
N SER A 911 -50.63 10.11 -10.75
CA SER A 911 -51.20 9.27 -11.82
C SER A 911 -51.27 9.97 -13.18
N ARG A 912 -51.27 11.30 -13.21
CA ARG A 912 -51.43 12.11 -14.42
C ARG A 912 -50.50 13.32 -14.39
N THR A 913 -49.86 13.61 -15.51
CA THR A 913 -49.00 14.79 -15.69
C THR A 913 -49.47 15.52 -16.95
N ASN A 914 -49.58 16.85 -16.91
CA ASN A 914 -49.79 17.68 -18.09
C ASN A 914 -48.78 18.84 -18.06
N LEU A 915 -48.05 18.99 -19.16
CA LEU A 915 -47.04 20.02 -19.39
C LEU A 915 -47.35 20.71 -20.72
N PHE A 916 -47.39 22.04 -20.69
CA PHE A 916 -47.32 22.86 -21.89
C PHE A 916 -46.18 23.87 -21.70
N MET A 917 -45.40 24.11 -22.74
CA MET A 917 -44.34 25.12 -22.73
C MET A 917 -44.03 25.59 -24.14
N ARG A 918 -43.33 26.72 -24.25
CA ARG A 918 -42.67 27.16 -25.46
C ARG A 918 -41.16 27.19 -25.24
N PHE A 919 -40.36 26.82 -26.24
CA PHE A 919 -38.90 26.99 -26.20
C PHE A 919 -38.37 27.51 -27.54
N LYS A 920 -37.19 28.14 -27.51
CA LYS A 920 -36.32 28.31 -28.69
C LYS A 920 -34.91 27.84 -28.35
N SER A 921 -34.23 27.16 -29.27
CA SER A 921 -32.86 26.64 -29.11
C SER A 921 -32.03 26.89 -30.37
N THR A 922 -30.72 27.06 -30.20
CA THR A 922 -29.73 26.97 -31.30
C THR A 922 -28.80 25.76 -31.16
N ALA A 923 -28.84 25.06 -30.03
CA ALA A 923 -28.14 23.79 -29.83
C ALA A 923 -29.03 22.61 -30.22
N GLN A 924 -28.40 21.56 -30.77
CA GLN A 924 -29.06 20.29 -31.13
C GLN A 924 -29.31 19.39 -29.91
N ASP A 925 -28.58 19.62 -28.83
CA ASP A 925 -28.67 18.87 -27.57
C ASP A 925 -28.88 19.83 -26.40
N GLY A 926 -29.62 19.38 -25.37
CA GLY A 926 -29.75 20.11 -24.12
C GLY A 926 -30.98 19.71 -23.30
N LEU A 927 -30.80 19.62 -21.99
CA LEU A 927 -31.88 19.33 -21.05
C LEU A 927 -32.82 20.55 -20.90
N LEU A 928 -34.11 20.38 -21.21
CA LEU A 928 -35.15 21.42 -21.03
C LEU A 928 -35.83 21.34 -19.66
N LEU A 929 -36.09 20.13 -19.16
CA LEU A 929 -36.79 19.89 -17.88
C LEU A 929 -36.35 18.56 -17.28
N TRP A 930 -36.07 18.54 -15.97
CA TRP A 930 -35.81 17.31 -15.22
C TRP A 930 -36.53 17.28 -13.88
N ARG A 931 -37.00 16.09 -13.51
CA ARG A 931 -37.31 15.74 -12.12
C ARG A 931 -37.18 14.22 -11.93
N GLY A 932 -36.35 13.81 -10.96
CA GLY A 932 -36.05 12.40 -10.65
C GLY A 932 -35.27 12.30 -9.34
N ASP A 933 -35.21 11.12 -8.74
CA ASP A 933 -34.37 10.88 -7.55
C ASP A 933 -32.88 11.14 -7.86
N SER A 934 -32.14 11.60 -6.85
CA SER A 934 -30.71 11.92 -6.94
C SER A 934 -29.91 11.20 -5.84
N PRO A 935 -28.91 10.35 -6.16
CA PRO A 935 -28.60 9.83 -7.49
C PRO A 935 -29.68 8.86 -8.00
N MET A 936 -29.79 8.75 -9.33
CA MET A 936 -30.76 7.91 -10.00
C MET A 936 -30.49 6.42 -9.75
N ARG A 937 -31.47 5.68 -9.25
CA ARG A 937 -31.35 4.22 -9.04
C ARG A 937 -31.87 3.44 -10.25
N PRO A 938 -31.44 2.18 -10.47
CA PRO A 938 -32.10 1.28 -11.41
C PRO A 938 -33.59 1.17 -11.04
N ASN A 939 -34.46 1.57 -11.97
CA ASN A 939 -35.91 1.71 -11.75
C ASN A 939 -36.36 2.82 -10.77
N SER A 940 -35.58 3.89 -10.54
CA SER A 940 -36.14 5.14 -9.98
C SER A 940 -37.19 5.74 -10.91
N ASP A 941 -38.20 6.36 -10.31
CA ASP A 941 -39.18 7.19 -11.02
C ASP A 941 -38.52 8.50 -11.46
N PHE A 942 -38.79 8.92 -12.70
CA PHE A 942 -38.34 10.21 -13.22
C PHE A 942 -39.23 10.72 -14.34
N LEU A 943 -39.05 12.00 -14.68
CA LEU A 943 -39.69 12.73 -15.76
C LEU A 943 -38.65 13.67 -16.36
N SER A 944 -38.42 13.59 -17.67
CA SER A 944 -37.50 14.48 -18.38
C SER A 944 -38.03 14.96 -19.72
N MET A 945 -37.53 16.10 -20.16
CA MET A 945 -37.70 16.61 -21.51
C MET A 945 -36.40 17.29 -21.96
N GLY A 946 -35.97 17.04 -23.19
CA GLY A 946 -34.74 17.60 -23.72
C GLY A 946 -34.62 17.44 -25.23
N LEU A 947 -33.64 18.14 -25.79
CA LEU A 947 -33.18 17.94 -27.16
C LEU A 947 -32.03 16.94 -27.17
N GLN A 948 -32.04 16.04 -28.15
CA GLN A 948 -30.94 15.13 -28.46
C GLN A 948 -30.90 14.93 -29.98
N ASP A 949 -29.74 15.11 -30.61
CA ASP A 949 -29.56 15.03 -32.07
C ASP A 949 -30.57 15.92 -32.86
N GLY A 950 -30.99 17.04 -32.26
CA GLY A 950 -32.02 17.95 -32.78
C GLY A 950 -33.46 17.47 -32.64
N ALA A 951 -33.70 16.22 -32.20
CA ALA A 951 -35.03 15.69 -31.91
C ALA A 951 -35.48 16.05 -30.48
N LEU A 952 -36.77 16.30 -30.27
CA LEU A 952 -37.33 16.54 -28.94
C LEU A 952 -37.77 15.21 -28.31
N ILE A 953 -37.22 14.89 -27.15
CA ILE A 953 -37.53 13.69 -26.38
C ILE A 953 -38.30 14.06 -25.12
N PHE A 954 -39.44 13.41 -24.89
CA PHE A 954 -40.13 13.38 -23.61
C PHE A 954 -40.01 11.97 -23.01
N SER A 955 -39.46 11.86 -21.81
CA SER A 955 -39.16 10.58 -21.16
C SER A 955 -39.70 10.50 -19.74
N TYR A 956 -40.07 9.29 -19.30
CA TYR A 956 -40.46 9.01 -17.92
C TYR A 956 -40.31 7.52 -17.56
N ASN A 957 -40.15 7.25 -16.27
CA ASN A 957 -40.19 5.90 -15.69
C ASN A 957 -41.14 5.85 -14.49
N LEU A 958 -41.80 4.70 -14.30
CA LEU A 958 -42.76 4.41 -13.23
C LEU A 958 -42.33 3.14 -12.46
N GLY A 959 -41.04 2.99 -12.17
CA GLY A 959 -40.51 1.80 -11.47
C GLY A 959 -40.67 0.49 -12.24
N SER A 960 -40.70 0.52 -13.57
CA SER A 960 -40.93 -0.67 -14.41
C SER A 960 -40.32 -0.61 -15.81
N GLY A 961 -39.63 0.48 -16.17
CA GLY A 961 -39.01 0.68 -17.47
C GLY A 961 -39.35 2.04 -18.07
N VAL A 962 -38.40 2.58 -18.83
CA VAL A 962 -38.49 3.92 -19.43
C VAL A 962 -39.44 3.93 -20.62
N ALA A 963 -40.27 4.97 -20.72
CA ALA A 963 -40.97 5.35 -21.95
C ALA A 963 -40.26 6.54 -22.58
N ASN A 964 -39.73 6.38 -23.79
CA ASN A 964 -39.21 7.51 -24.59
C ASN A 964 -40.22 7.85 -25.69
N ILE A 965 -40.62 9.11 -25.79
CA ILE A 965 -41.49 9.63 -26.84
C ILE A 965 -40.70 10.69 -27.60
N VAL A 966 -40.26 10.32 -28.79
CA VAL A 966 -39.41 11.17 -29.66
C VAL A 966 -40.25 11.81 -30.75
N VAL A 967 -40.03 13.11 -30.98
CA VAL A 967 -40.49 13.82 -32.17
C VAL A 967 -39.26 14.36 -32.90
N ASN A 968 -39.10 14.03 -34.18
CA ASN A 968 -38.01 14.54 -35.02
C ASN A 968 -38.50 15.80 -35.73
N GLY A 969 -37.66 16.83 -35.78
CA GLY A 969 -37.96 18.12 -36.41
C GLY A 969 -36.75 19.06 -36.34
N THR A 970 -36.87 20.28 -36.84
CA THR A 970 -35.78 21.27 -36.86
C THR A 970 -35.85 22.15 -35.62
N PHE A 971 -35.70 21.55 -34.42
CA PHE A 971 -35.97 22.21 -33.14
C PHE A 971 -34.81 23.05 -32.58
N SER A 972 -33.69 23.10 -33.30
CA SER A 972 -32.50 23.90 -33.01
C SER A 972 -32.33 25.06 -34.00
N ASP A 973 -33.42 25.55 -34.62
CA ASP A 973 -33.39 26.53 -35.71
C ASP A 973 -33.49 28.00 -35.24
N GLY A 974 -33.40 28.24 -33.93
CA GLY A 974 -33.53 29.54 -33.27
C GLY A 974 -34.97 30.04 -33.07
N LYS A 975 -36.00 29.35 -33.58
CA LYS A 975 -37.40 29.81 -33.51
C LYS A 975 -38.18 29.23 -32.33
N TRP A 976 -39.36 29.78 -32.10
CA TRP A 976 -40.28 29.38 -31.03
C TRP A 976 -41.11 28.15 -31.39
N HIS A 977 -40.86 27.05 -30.69
CA HIS A 977 -41.64 25.82 -30.76
C HIS A 977 -42.64 25.71 -29.62
N ARG A 978 -43.85 25.21 -29.89
CA ARG A 978 -44.90 24.94 -28.88
C ARG A 978 -44.92 23.46 -28.55
N VAL A 979 -44.71 23.11 -27.28
CA VAL A 979 -44.68 21.73 -26.80
C VAL A 979 -45.86 21.44 -25.89
N LYS A 980 -46.50 20.28 -26.10
CA LYS A 980 -47.49 19.72 -25.17
C LYS A 980 -47.16 18.26 -24.87
N ALA A 981 -46.83 17.97 -23.62
CA ALA A 981 -46.58 16.61 -23.13
C ALA A 981 -47.62 16.23 -22.07
N VAL A 982 -48.30 15.10 -22.31
CA VAL A 982 -49.37 14.60 -21.44
C VAL A 982 -49.06 13.15 -21.08
N ARG A 983 -49.24 12.78 -19.81
CA ARG A 983 -49.16 11.39 -19.34
C ARG A 983 -50.40 11.05 -18.51
N ASP A 984 -51.03 9.93 -18.80
CA ASP A 984 -52.06 9.28 -17.97
C ASP A 984 -51.64 7.84 -17.68
N GLY A 985 -51.32 7.58 -16.42
CA GLY A 985 -50.73 6.33 -15.98
C GLY A 985 -49.45 6.04 -16.75
N GLN A 986 -49.49 4.94 -17.51
CA GLN A 986 -48.40 4.48 -18.37
C GLN A 986 -48.34 5.18 -19.72
N SER A 987 -49.46 5.73 -20.20
CA SER A 987 -49.60 6.23 -21.57
C SER A 987 -49.19 7.69 -21.64
N GLY A 988 -48.24 8.00 -22.53
CA GLY A 988 -47.75 9.34 -22.77
C GLY A 988 -48.07 9.81 -24.19
N LYS A 989 -48.18 11.12 -24.36
CA LYS A 989 -48.40 11.81 -25.64
C LYS A 989 -47.56 13.08 -25.68
N LEU A 990 -46.66 13.17 -26.65
CA LEU A 990 -45.92 14.39 -26.99
C LEU A 990 -46.50 14.97 -28.29
N THR A 991 -46.65 16.29 -28.34
CA THR A 991 -47.04 17.05 -29.53
C THR A 991 -46.14 18.27 -29.61
N VAL A 992 -45.54 18.54 -30.78
CA VAL A 992 -44.67 19.70 -31.00
C VAL A 992 -45.15 20.41 -32.26
N ASP A 993 -45.52 21.67 -32.12
CA ASP A 993 -46.19 22.47 -33.15
C ASP A 993 -47.22 21.64 -33.94
N ASP A 994 -47.07 21.60 -35.27
CA ASP A 994 -47.97 20.94 -36.20
C ASP A 994 -47.39 19.62 -36.77
N TYR A 995 -46.28 19.10 -36.19
CA TYR A 995 -45.64 17.82 -36.56
C TYR A 995 -46.47 16.57 -36.19
N GLY A 996 -47.71 16.78 -35.73
CA GLY A 996 -48.60 15.74 -35.21
C GLY A 996 -48.20 15.27 -33.80
N ALA A 997 -49.01 14.38 -33.25
CA ALA A 997 -48.78 13.83 -31.92
C ALA A 997 -48.16 12.43 -31.99
N LYS A 998 -47.13 12.20 -31.19
CA LYS A 998 -46.54 10.88 -30.94
C LYS A 998 -46.98 10.38 -29.57
N THR A 999 -47.19 9.07 -29.46
CA THR A 999 -47.60 8.41 -28.20
C THR A 999 -46.66 7.26 -27.88
N GLY A 1000 -46.36 7.08 -26.59
CA GLY A 1000 -45.59 5.96 -26.08
C GLY A 1000 -46.22 5.43 -24.79
N ARG A 1001 -45.68 4.33 -24.27
CA ARG A 1001 -46.18 3.70 -23.05
C ARG A 1001 -45.04 3.08 -22.24
N SER A 1002 -45.02 3.32 -20.94
CA SER A 1002 -44.04 2.68 -20.05
C SER A 1002 -44.37 1.19 -19.85
N PRO A 1003 -43.38 0.29 -19.82
CA PRO A 1003 -43.59 -1.12 -19.51
C PRO A 1003 -44.17 -1.39 -18.09
N GLY A 1004 -44.52 -2.65 -17.84
CA GLY A 1004 -44.98 -3.13 -16.53
C GLY A 1004 -46.45 -2.83 -16.21
N LYS A 1005 -46.77 -2.64 -14.92
CA LYS A 1005 -48.15 -2.43 -14.42
C LYS A 1005 -48.34 -1.15 -13.58
N MET A 1006 -47.26 -0.45 -13.22
CA MET A 1006 -47.33 0.79 -12.46
C MET A 1006 -47.99 1.92 -13.27
N ARG A 1007 -48.68 2.84 -12.59
CA ARG A 1007 -49.31 4.05 -13.18
C ARG A 1007 -48.96 5.34 -12.44
N GLN A 1008 -48.46 5.24 -11.22
CA GLN A 1008 -48.17 6.36 -10.34
C GLN A 1008 -46.70 6.77 -10.53
N LEU A 1009 -46.44 8.09 -10.57
CA LEU A 1009 -45.11 8.68 -10.67
C LEU A 1009 -44.73 9.30 -9.31
N ASN A 1010 -43.87 8.61 -8.56
CA ASN A 1010 -43.55 8.83 -7.15
C ASN A 1010 -42.16 9.47 -6.96
N ILE A 1011 -41.91 10.57 -7.68
CA ILE A 1011 -40.62 11.27 -7.64
C ILE A 1011 -40.49 12.17 -6.40
N ASN A 1012 -39.34 12.10 -5.72
CA ASN A 1012 -38.94 13.07 -4.69
C ASN A 1012 -38.00 14.14 -5.25
N GLY A 1013 -37.82 15.25 -4.52
CA GLY A 1013 -36.94 16.35 -4.94
C GLY A 1013 -37.58 17.38 -5.88
N PRO A 1014 -36.86 18.49 -6.15
CA PRO A 1014 -37.36 19.65 -6.88
C PRO A 1014 -37.53 19.39 -8.37
N LEU A 1015 -38.29 20.27 -9.02
CA LEU A 1015 -38.34 20.42 -10.48
C LEU A 1015 -37.16 21.29 -10.93
N TYR A 1016 -36.52 20.91 -12.03
CA TYR A 1016 -35.47 21.68 -12.71
C TYR A 1016 -35.93 22.08 -14.12
N VAL A 1017 -35.63 23.32 -14.53
CA VAL A 1017 -35.91 23.84 -15.87
C VAL A 1017 -34.66 24.46 -16.49
N GLY A 1018 -34.42 24.17 -17.77
CA GLY A 1018 -33.31 24.66 -18.59
C GLY A 1018 -31.94 24.02 -18.33
N GLY A 1019 -31.82 23.24 -17.27
CA GLY A 1019 -30.58 22.54 -16.88
C GLY A 1019 -30.67 22.12 -15.41
N MET A 1020 -29.57 21.61 -14.85
CA MET A 1020 -29.39 21.38 -13.41
C MET A 1020 -27.90 21.32 -13.06
N LYS A 1021 -27.57 21.16 -11.77
CA LYS A 1021 -26.22 20.74 -11.35
C LYS A 1021 -25.99 19.29 -11.77
N GLU A 1022 -24.77 18.93 -12.18
CA GLU A 1022 -24.35 17.53 -12.47
C GLU A 1022 -25.27 16.75 -13.44
N ILE A 1023 -25.65 17.39 -14.56
CA ILE A 1023 -26.66 16.90 -15.53
C ILE A 1023 -26.40 15.45 -15.99
N ALA A 1024 -25.16 15.13 -16.38
CA ALA A 1024 -24.78 13.81 -16.87
C ALA A 1024 -24.95 12.70 -15.79
N LEU A 1025 -24.75 13.02 -14.51
CA LEU A 1025 -24.91 12.09 -13.38
C LEU A 1025 -26.39 11.74 -13.16
N HIS A 1026 -27.27 12.75 -13.15
CA HIS A 1026 -28.68 12.54 -12.86
C HIS A 1026 -29.48 11.98 -14.05
N THR A 1027 -29.09 12.33 -15.28
CA THR A 1027 -29.76 11.86 -16.51
C THR A 1027 -29.23 10.53 -17.05
N ASN A 1028 -28.30 9.88 -16.33
CA ASN A 1028 -27.57 8.69 -16.81
C ASN A 1028 -26.96 8.90 -18.21
N ARG A 1029 -26.26 10.03 -18.37
CA ARG A 1029 -25.67 10.55 -19.63
C ARG A 1029 -26.65 10.73 -20.80
N GLN A 1030 -27.97 10.78 -20.59
CA GLN A 1030 -28.90 11.15 -21.67
C GLN A 1030 -28.67 12.60 -22.15
N TYR A 1031 -28.26 13.50 -21.25
CA TYR A 1031 -27.90 14.87 -21.60
C TYR A 1031 -26.61 15.26 -20.89
N ILE A 1032 -25.69 15.90 -21.61
CA ILE A 1032 -24.41 16.39 -21.07
C ILE A 1032 -24.56 17.83 -20.56
N GLY A 1033 -25.27 18.68 -21.30
CA GLY A 1033 -25.54 20.08 -20.97
C GLY A 1033 -27.01 20.41 -20.78
N GLY A 1034 -27.27 21.62 -20.25
CA GLY A 1034 -28.60 22.24 -20.23
C GLY A 1034 -28.98 22.83 -21.59
N LEU A 1035 -30.14 23.46 -21.65
CA LEU A 1035 -30.60 24.23 -22.81
C LEU A 1035 -29.65 25.41 -23.10
N VAL A 1036 -29.29 25.57 -24.38
CA VAL A 1036 -28.73 26.82 -24.92
C VAL A 1036 -29.82 27.49 -25.76
N GLY A 1037 -30.57 28.39 -25.13
CA GLY A 1037 -31.87 28.82 -25.65
C GLY A 1037 -32.73 29.52 -24.61
N CYS A 1038 -34.05 29.52 -24.81
CA CYS A 1038 -35.02 30.18 -23.91
C CYS A 1038 -36.28 29.32 -23.71
N VAL A 1039 -36.97 29.50 -22.58
CA VAL A 1039 -38.25 28.85 -22.27
C VAL A 1039 -39.28 29.93 -21.90
N SER A 1040 -40.55 29.75 -22.28
CA SER A 1040 -41.66 30.60 -21.84
C SER A 1040 -42.98 29.83 -21.73
N HIS A 1041 -44.01 30.45 -21.17
CA HIS A 1041 -45.38 29.91 -21.11
C HIS A 1041 -45.50 28.51 -20.46
N LEU A 1042 -44.67 28.21 -19.46
CA LEU A 1042 -44.69 26.90 -18.79
C LEU A 1042 -45.97 26.75 -17.95
N THR A 1043 -46.86 25.86 -18.38
CA THR A 1043 -48.10 25.50 -17.68
C THR A 1043 -48.01 24.06 -17.17
N LEU A 1044 -48.35 23.88 -15.88
CA LEU A 1044 -48.48 22.60 -15.21
C LEU A 1044 -49.97 22.31 -14.99
N SER A 1045 -50.38 21.04 -15.01
CA SER A 1045 -51.82 20.70 -14.99
C SER A 1045 -52.57 21.38 -16.18
N THR A 1046 -53.89 21.53 -16.11
CA THR A 1046 -54.71 22.24 -17.11
C THR A 1046 -54.94 23.72 -16.80
N ASP A 1047 -54.48 24.17 -15.63
CA ASP A 1047 -55.06 25.29 -14.89
C ASP A 1047 -54.02 26.11 -14.10
N TYR A 1048 -52.75 25.73 -14.10
CA TYR A 1048 -51.69 26.38 -13.31
C TYR A 1048 -50.52 26.82 -14.19
N HIS A 1049 -50.48 28.11 -14.53
CA HIS A 1049 -49.30 28.72 -15.14
C HIS A 1049 -48.20 28.85 -14.08
N LEU A 1050 -46.97 28.48 -14.43
CA LEU A 1050 -45.78 28.67 -13.60
C LEU A 1050 -45.10 29.99 -14.02
N ALA A 1051 -44.86 30.89 -13.09
CA ALA A 1051 -44.08 32.10 -13.32
C ALA A 1051 -42.58 31.74 -13.22
N LEU A 1052 -41.91 31.58 -14.37
CA LEU A 1052 -40.61 30.89 -14.46
C LEU A 1052 -39.51 31.47 -13.55
N VAL A 1053 -39.53 32.76 -13.24
CA VAL A 1053 -38.53 33.39 -12.36
C VAL A 1053 -39.09 33.66 -10.96
N GLU A 1054 -40.40 33.86 -10.81
CA GLU A 1054 -41.03 34.19 -9.51
C GLU A 1054 -41.33 32.97 -8.64
N ASP A 1055 -41.78 31.87 -9.25
CA ASP A 1055 -42.05 30.61 -8.54
C ASP A 1055 -40.77 29.82 -8.20
N ALA A 1056 -39.60 30.29 -8.67
CA ALA A 1056 -38.33 29.60 -8.53
C ALA A 1056 -37.70 29.81 -7.14
N ALA A 1057 -37.18 28.74 -6.55
CA ALA A 1057 -36.55 28.75 -5.23
C ALA A 1057 -35.05 29.14 -5.28
N ASP A 1058 -34.37 28.76 -6.36
CA ASP A 1058 -32.97 29.11 -6.69
C ASP A 1058 -32.79 29.04 -8.21
N GLY A 1059 -31.83 29.81 -8.75
CA GLY A 1059 -31.45 29.76 -10.16
C GLY A 1059 -30.05 30.32 -10.40
N LYS A 1060 -29.35 29.77 -11.40
CA LYS A 1060 -27.96 30.15 -11.71
C LYS A 1060 -27.78 30.52 -13.18
N ASN A 1061 -26.99 31.55 -13.45
CA ASN A 1061 -26.64 32.02 -14.80
C ASN A 1061 -27.88 32.29 -15.69
N ILE A 1062 -28.93 32.92 -15.14
CA ILE A 1062 -30.19 33.19 -15.86
C ILE A 1062 -30.17 34.60 -16.44
N ASN A 1063 -30.32 34.69 -17.76
CA ASN A 1063 -30.34 35.96 -18.50
C ASN A 1063 -31.76 36.26 -19.00
N THR A 1064 -32.04 37.52 -19.36
CA THR A 1064 -33.28 37.86 -20.09
C THR A 1064 -33.17 37.43 -21.54
N CYS A 1065 -34.17 36.72 -22.07
CA CYS A 1065 -34.17 36.31 -23.46
C CYS A 1065 -34.48 37.48 -24.42
N SER A 1066 -33.46 37.97 -25.12
CA SER A 1066 -33.67 38.88 -26.26
C SER A 1066 -34.40 38.16 -27.40
N ASN A 1067 -35.22 38.93 -28.12
CA ASN A 1067 -36.17 38.44 -29.13
C ASN A 1067 -35.48 37.74 -30.32
#